data_AF-A0AA89CJW5-F1
#
_entry.id   AF-A0AA89CJW5-F1
#
_cell.length_a   1.000
_cell.length_b   1.000
_cell.length_c   1.000
_cell.angle_alpha   90.00
_cell.angle_beta   90.00
_cell.angle_gamma   90.00
#
_symmetry.space_group_name_H-M   'P 1'
#
loop_
_entity.id
_entity.type
_entity.pdbx_description
1 polymer ?
#
loop_
_entity_poly.entity_id
_entity_poly.type
_entity_poly.pdbx_seq_one_letter_code
_entity_poly.pdbx_strand_id
1 'polypeptide(L)'
;MQLLKFVPIKLTLFLVAGILFGRFIETSISIPLIATISTLIVVAILLYTTRKIKSVLFGSAALLLTSCIGFLAITLANPINTPNHYAKISNTGSKELRIKITEVLKPNSFSRRYFATILEADKRRTTGKIILSIKKDSSSQGLKVDDELITFNTLSSVKAPLNPHQFNYKKYLKGLGVFNQLYTTSAECILLKDSKSTLYGHAAHWRTTIITKLKEHNFTPENLSVIQALLLGQRNDISEETYDNYKDAGAIHILALSGLHIGILLLILQFLLQPLERLPHGKKIKLVVILLFLWSFALLAGLSASIVRAVTMFSFLAYAMFLNRPTNSFNILALSLFFILLIQPNYLFQVGFQMSYAAVFAILWIYPMLQRFWFPKNKIVKYFWQLLSVSIAAQLGVLPISLFYFHQFPGLFFVANLLIIPFLGIILGIGIVIIILSLTNTLPAFIADAYNTILSYMNSIVRWIAHQETFVFKGISFDTVQLLLLYSLTFLIVIAFSSKRHKVTVAFLIGLIALQSYTFFLKYKASTTHESMVLHQSRATGILEKTGTSLHLLSTNATAFEYTLKNYQIEERIETFAIDTLRNSYLLEGKRIAIIDSLGIYPSHKHSTILLTQSPNLNLERLIDSIQPLELIADGSNYRSDVARWKATCIKRKLPFHDTGEKGAYYLKQKD
;
A
#
# COMPACT_ATOMS: atom_id res chain seq x y z
N MET A 1 -11.37 21.37 -23.27
CA MET A 1 -10.16 20.59 -23.62
C MET A 1 -10.57 19.27 -24.22
N GLN A 2 -9.99 18.86 -25.35
CA GLN A 2 -10.24 17.55 -25.94
C GLN A 2 -9.07 16.62 -25.63
N LEU A 3 -8.99 16.15 -24.37
CA LEU A 3 -7.93 15.22 -23.92
C LEU A 3 -7.89 13.95 -24.80
N LEU A 4 -9.07 13.45 -25.20
CA LEU A 4 -9.21 12.32 -26.11
C LEU A 4 -8.76 12.59 -27.55
N LYS A 5 -8.25 13.78 -27.90
CA LYS A 5 -7.58 13.96 -29.21
C LYS A 5 -6.16 13.38 -29.22
N PHE A 6 -5.52 13.25 -28.06
CA PHE A 6 -4.14 12.80 -28.00
C PHE A 6 -4.03 11.27 -28.02
N VAL A 7 -3.20 10.75 -28.93
CA VAL A 7 -2.97 9.31 -29.12
C VAL A 7 -2.44 8.63 -27.84
N PRO A 8 -1.42 9.16 -27.11
CA PRO A 8 -0.91 8.52 -25.91
C PRO A 8 -1.99 8.30 -24.83
N ILE A 9 -2.91 9.25 -24.68
CA ILE A 9 -4.01 9.15 -23.70
C ILE A 9 -4.93 7.99 -24.07
N LYS A 10 -5.34 7.87 -25.34
CA LYS A 10 -6.20 6.75 -25.79
C LYS A 10 -5.52 5.40 -25.59
N LEU A 11 -4.26 5.26 -26.02
CA LEU A 11 -3.51 4.00 -25.87
C LEU A 11 -3.38 3.61 -24.40
N THR A 12 -3.11 4.58 -23.52
CA THR A 12 -3.00 4.33 -22.08
C THR A 12 -4.31 3.86 -21.47
N LEU A 13 -5.45 4.46 -21.83
CA LEU A 13 -6.76 4.04 -21.32
C LEU A 13 -7.10 2.61 -21.76
N PHE A 14 -6.80 2.24 -23.01
CA PHE A 14 -7.03 0.88 -23.51
C PHE A 14 -6.04 -0.13 -22.92
N LEU A 15 -4.79 0.26 -22.68
CA LEU A 15 -3.83 -0.56 -21.93
C LEU A 15 -4.37 -0.87 -20.52
N VAL A 16 -4.86 0.16 -19.81
CA VAL A 16 -5.48 0.01 -18.48
C VAL A 16 -6.70 -0.91 -18.55
N ALA A 17 -7.57 -0.74 -19.55
CA ALA A 17 -8.74 -1.62 -19.74
C ALA A 17 -8.32 -3.09 -19.95
N GLY A 18 -7.28 -3.34 -20.75
CA GLY A 18 -6.69 -4.67 -20.94
C GLY A 18 -6.13 -5.29 -19.66
N ILE A 19 -5.42 -4.50 -18.85
CA ILE A 19 -4.90 -4.93 -17.54
C ILE A 19 -6.04 -5.26 -16.58
N LEU A 20 -7.08 -4.42 -16.52
CA LEU A 20 -8.25 -4.66 -15.68
C LEU A 20 -8.97 -5.96 -16.08
N PHE A 21 -9.20 -6.15 -17.38
CA PHE A 21 -9.81 -7.37 -17.91
C PHE A 21 -8.99 -8.62 -17.56
N GLY A 22 -7.68 -8.57 -17.81
CA GLY A 22 -6.76 -9.67 -17.51
C GLY A 22 -6.60 -9.99 -16.03
N ARG A 23 -6.90 -9.04 -15.13
CA ARG A 23 -6.85 -9.28 -13.69
C ARG A 23 -7.99 -10.18 -13.19
N PHE A 24 -9.15 -10.13 -13.84
CA PHE A 24 -10.32 -10.93 -13.46
C PHE A 24 -10.31 -12.32 -14.10
N ILE A 25 -9.58 -12.49 -15.21
CA ILE A 25 -9.51 -13.72 -15.98
C ILE A 25 -8.15 -14.37 -15.70
N GLU A 26 -8.08 -15.27 -14.72
CA GLU A 26 -6.87 -16.05 -14.42
C GLU A 26 -6.67 -17.14 -15.49
N THR A 27 -6.10 -16.77 -16.64
CA THR A 27 -5.82 -17.68 -17.76
C THR A 27 -4.33 -17.98 -17.95
N SER A 28 -4.06 -19.04 -18.72
CA SER A 28 -2.72 -19.34 -19.21
C SER A 28 -2.22 -18.28 -20.18
N ILE A 29 -0.88 -18.17 -20.32
CA ILE A 29 -0.23 -17.17 -21.18
C ILE A 29 -0.64 -17.32 -22.66
N SER A 30 -0.99 -18.52 -23.11
CA SER A 30 -1.28 -18.82 -24.52
C SER A 30 -2.43 -17.98 -25.08
N ILE A 31 -3.51 -17.79 -24.32
CA ILE A 31 -4.70 -17.06 -24.78
C ILE A 31 -4.38 -15.57 -25.08
N PRO A 32 -3.86 -14.78 -24.13
CA PRO A 32 -3.50 -13.38 -24.41
C PRO A 32 -2.38 -13.25 -25.44
N LEU A 33 -1.47 -14.23 -25.53
CA LEU A 33 -0.41 -14.22 -26.54
C LEU A 33 -0.98 -14.37 -27.95
N ILE A 34 -1.86 -15.36 -28.17
CA ILE A 34 -2.54 -15.55 -29.46
C ILE A 34 -3.36 -14.31 -29.81
N ALA A 35 -4.16 -13.80 -28.87
CA ALA A 35 -4.95 -12.58 -29.09
C ALA A 35 -4.08 -11.37 -29.50
N THR A 36 -2.92 -11.20 -28.87
CA THR A 36 -1.97 -10.12 -29.19
C THR A 36 -1.36 -10.33 -30.58
N ILE A 37 -0.95 -11.54 -30.93
CA ILE A 37 -0.38 -11.85 -32.25
C ILE A 37 -1.43 -11.67 -33.36
N SER A 38 -2.65 -12.19 -33.17
CA SER A 38 -3.73 -12.06 -34.14
C SER A 38 -4.09 -10.60 -34.39
N THR A 39 -4.22 -9.79 -33.33
CA THR A 39 -4.51 -8.35 -33.47
C THR A 39 -3.35 -7.58 -34.09
N LEU A 40 -2.09 -7.97 -33.81
CA LEU A 40 -0.92 -7.39 -34.45
C LEU A 40 -0.90 -7.66 -35.96
N ILE A 41 -1.24 -8.88 -36.39
CA ILE A 41 -1.36 -9.25 -37.81
C ILE A 41 -2.44 -8.41 -38.48
N VAL A 42 -3.62 -8.24 -37.85
CA VAL A 42 -4.69 -7.38 -38.37
C VAL A 42 -4.20 -5.93 -38.55
N VAL A 43 -3.51 -5.37 -37.56
CA VAL A 43 -2.94 -4.03 -37.65
C VAL A 43 -1.91 -3.93 -38.80
N ALA A 44 -1.06 -4.94 -38.96
CA ALA A 44 -0.07 -4.99 -40.04
C ALA A 44 -0.72 -5.08 -41.43
N ILE A 45 -1.74 -5.92 -41.60
CA ILE A 45 -2.53 -6.04 -42.84
C ILE A 45 -3.21 -4.71 -43.17
N LEU A 46 -3.81 -4.05 -42.17
CA LEU A 46 -4.47 -2.75 -42.38
C LEU A 46 -3.47 -1.66 -42.79
N LEU A 47 -2.26 -1.65 -42.22
CA LEU A 47 -1.18 -0.74 -42.63
C LEU A 47 -0.76 -0.99 -44.08
N TYR A 48 -0.60 -2.25 -44.46
CA TYR A 48 -0.16 -2.64 -45.79
C TYR A 48 -1.22 -2.35 -46.87
N THR A 49 -2.48 -2.74 -46.62
CA THR A 49 -3.58 -2.67 -47.59
C THR A 49 -4.13 -1.26 -47.77
N THR A 50 -4.38 -0.54 -46.67
CA THR A 50 -5.08 0.74 -46.76
C THR A 50 -4.13 1.92 -46.91
N ARG A 51 -2.88 1.82 -46.41
CA ARG A 51 -1.92 2.92 -46.22
C ARG A 51 -2.50 4.18 -45.54
N LYS A 52 -3.73 4.10 -45.01
CA LYS A 52 -4.50 5.21 -44.42
C LYS A 52 -4.47 5.05 -42.90
N ILE A 53 -3.40 5.55 -42.29
CA ILE A 53 -3.18 5.59 -40.83
C ILE A 53 -4.32 6.33 -40.10
N LYS A 54 -5.11 7.16 -40.80
CA LYS A 54 -6.25 7.90 -40.25
C LYS A 54 -7.60 7.17 -40.32
N SER A 55 -7.64 5.92 -40.81
CA SER A 55 -8.88 5.13 -40.85
C SER A 55 -9.40 4.82 -39.45
N VAL A 56 -10.72 4.88 -39.24
CA VAL A 56 -11.37 4.47 -37.99
C VAL A 56 -11.08 3.00 -37.69
N LEU A 57 -11.07 2.15 -38.71
CA LEU A 57 -10.78 0.72 -38.57
C LEU A 57 -9.36 0.47 -38.05
N PHE A 58 -8.36 1.18 -38.61
CA PHE A 58 -6.98 1.12 -38.13
C PHE A 58 -6.87 1.61 -36.67
N GLY A 59 -7.55 2.71 -36.34
CA GLY A 59 -7.58 3.23 -34.98
C GLY A 59 -8.17 2.23 -33.98
N SER A 60 -9.31 1.62 -34.30
CA SER A 60 -9.95 0.61 -33.45
C SER A 60 -9.08 -0.64 -33.30
N ALA A 61 -8.45 -1.12 -34.39
CA ALA A 61 -7.53 -2.26 -34.34
C ALA A 61 -6.30 -1.98 -33.47
N ALA A 62 -5.71 -0.78 -33.57
CA ALA A 62 -4.59 -0.37 -32.73
C ALA A 62 -4.98 -0.27 -31.23
N LEU A 63 -6.17 0.24 -30.93
CA LEU A 63 -6.70 0.28 -29.56
C LEU A 63 -6.96 -1.12 -29.01
N LEU A 64 -7.53 -2.02 -29.82
CA LEU A 64 -7.72 -3.43 -29.45
C LEU A 64 -6.39 -4.14 -29.19
N LEU A 65 -5.41 -3.97 -30.08
CA LEU A 65 -4.05 -4.48 -29.89
C LEU A 65 -3.47 -3.99 -28.56
N THR A 66 -3.67 -2.71 -28.22
CA THR A 66 -3.19 -2.14 -26.96
C THR A 66 -3.86 -2.77 -25.74
N SER A 67 -5.16 -3.06 -25.79
CA SER A 67 -5.84 -3.83 -24.76
C SER A 67 -5.32 -5.26 -24.64
N CYS A 68 -5.06 -5.93 -25.76
CA CYS A 68 -4.47 -7.27 -25.77
C CYS A 68 -3.05 -7.27 -25.16
N ILE A 69 -2.23 -6.26 -25.46
CA ILE A 69 -0.92 -6.07 -24.82
C ILE A 69 -1.09 -5.87 -23.31
N GLY A 70 -2.08 -5.09 -22.86
CA GLY A 70 -2.37 -4.92 -21.43
C GLY A 70 -2.75 -6.23 -20.74
N PHE A 71 -3.58 -7.05 -21.39
CA PHE A 71 -3.94 -8.39 -20.91
C PHE A 71 -2.72 -9.32 -20.85
N LEU A 72 -1.89 -9.32 -21.88
CA LEU A 72 -0.66 -10.10 -21.91
C LEU A 72 0.31 -9.66 -20.81
N ALA A 73 0.48 -8.34 -20.62
CA ALA A 73 1.38 -7.78 -19.61
C ALA A 73 1.00 -8.26 -18.20
N ILE A 74 -0.27 -8.16 -17.80
CA ILE A 74 -0.71 -8.60 -16.45
C ILE A 74 -0.59 -10.12 -16.28
N THR A 75 -0.81 -10.88 -17.36
CA THR A 75 -0.68 -12.35 -17.34
C THR A 75 0.78 -12.78 -17.20
N LEU A 76 1.71 -12.11 -17.89
CA LEU A 76 3.15 -12.33 -17.77
C LEU A 76 3.71 -11.88 -16.41
N ALA A 77 3.15 -10.80 -15.86
CA ALA A 77 3.54 -10.28 -14.55
C ALA A 77 3.09 -11.16 -13.37
N ASN A 78 2.23 -12.16 -13.59
CA ASN A 78 1.84 -13.13 -12.56
C ASN A 78 2.94 -14.19 -12.39
N PRO A 79 3.65 -14.25 -11.25
CA PRO A 79 4.79 -15.17 -11.09
C PRO A 79 4.41 -16.65 -11.24
N ILE A 80 3.18 -17.03 -10.89
CA ILE A 80 2.68 -18.40 -11.03
C ILE A 80 2.70 -18.86 -12.49
N ASN A 81 2.56 -17.93 -13.45
CA ASN A 81 2.57 -18.27 -14.86
C ASN A 81 3.98 -18.58 -15.39
N THR A 82 5.04 -18.25 -14.64
CA THR A 82 6.39 -18.63 -15.03
C THR A 82 6.61 -20.16 -14.90
N PRO A 83 7.24 -20.82 -15.88
CA PRO A 83 7.47 -22.27 -15.82
C PRO A 83 8.33 -22.71 -14.65
N ASN A 84 9.38 -21.92 -14.33
CA ASN A 84 10.36 -22.22 -13.29
C ASN A 84 9.95 -21.69 -11.90
N HIS A 85 8.68 -21.34 -11.69
CA HIS A 85 8.23 -20.85 -10.39
C HIS A 85 8.35 -21.94 -9.33
N TYR A 86 8.87 -21.60 -8.13
CA TYR A 86 9.05 -22.58 -7.05
C TYR A 86 7.77 -23.36 -6.72
N ALA A 87 6.59 -22.72 -6.80
CA ALA A 87 5.32 -23.38 -6.48
C ALA A 87 4.96 -24.54 -7.43
N LYS A 88 5.49 -24.57 -8.66
CA LYS A 88 5.27 -25.68 -9.61
C LYS A 88 6.23 -26.85 -9.39
N ILE A 89 7.38 -26.57 -8.77
CA ILE A 89 8.47 -27.53 -8.58
C ILE A 89 8.40 -28.15 -7.17
N SER A 90 7.99 -27.37 -6.17
CA SER A 90 8.01 -27.69 -4.73
C SER A 90 6.72 -28.37 -4.21
N ASN A 91 5.89 -28.97 -5.06
CA ASN A 91 4.63 -29.62 -4.62
C ASN A 91 4.83 -30.75 -3.59
N THR A 92 6.07 -31.16 -3.32
CA THR A 92 6.46 -32.26 -2.41
C THR A 92 7.21 -31.81 -1.15
N GLY A 93 7.18 -30.52 -0.78
CA GLY A 93 7.85 -30.05 0.43
C GLY A 93 9.37 -30.08 0.30
N SER A 94 9.91 -29.16 -0.49
CA SER A 94 11.35 -29.05 -0.73
C SER A 94 12.14 -29.03 0.58
N LYS A 95 13.16 -29.90 0.64
CA LYS A 95 13.99 -30.07 1.82
C LYS A 95 15.14 -29.07 1.84
N GLU A 96 15.53 -28.51 0.70
CA GLU A 96 16.63 -27.55 0.60
C GLU A 96 16.22 -26.36 -0.28
N LEU A 97 16.36 -25.15 0.27
CA LEU A 97 16.09 -23.90 -0.42
C LEU A 97 17.31 -22.99 -0.35
N ARG A 98 17.80 -22.56 -1.52
CA ARG A 98 18.79 -21.48 -1.63
C ARG A 98 18.06 -20.19 -1.95
N ILE A 99 18.16 -19.21 -1.06
CA ILE A 99 17.45 -17.95 -1.19
C ILE A 99 18.40 -16.76 -1.09
N LYS A 100 18.04 -15.66 -1.73
CA LYS A 100 18.80 -14.42 -1.74
C LYS A 100 17.99 -13.27 -1.20
N ILE A 101 18.55 -12.49 -0.28
CA ILE A 101 17.89 -11.32 0.29
C ILE A 101 17.80 -10.21 -0.76
N THR A 102 16.57 -9.73 -0.99
CA THR A 102 16.30 -8.62 -1.93
C THR A 102 16.03 -7.30 -1.22
N GLU A 103 15.39 -7.34 -0.04
CA GLU A 103 15.00 -6.14 0.70
C GLU A 103 14.91 -6.44 2.20
N VAL A 104 15.37 -5.51 3.03
CA VAL A 104 15.28 -5.58 4.49
C VAL A 104 14.03 -4.83 4.96
N LEU A 105 13.14 -5.51 5.68
CA LEU A 105 11.88 -4.95 6.16
C LEU A 105 11.99 -4.51 7.62
N LYS A 106 11.11 -3.60 8.06
CA LYS A 106 10.98 -3.22 9.48
C LYS A 106 10.77 -4.49 10.33
N PRO A 107 11.62 -4.76 11.33
CA PRO A 107 11.49 -5.93 12.19
C PRO A 107 10.24 -5.79 13.07
N ASN A 108 9.63 -6.92 13.45
CA ASN A 108 8.58 -6.92 14.47
C ASN A 108 9.16 -7.36 15.82
N SER A 109 8.33 -7.47 16.87
CA SER A 109 8.80 -7.82 18.22
C SER A 109 9.50 -9.19 18.28
N PHE A 110 9.15 -10.14 17.41
CA PHE A 110 9.60 -11.53 17.49
C PHE A 110 10.59 -11.96 16.40
N SER A 111 10.68 -11.23 15.29
CA SER A 111 11.38 -11.64 14.08
C SER A 111 11.94 -10.48 13.27
N ARG A 112 13.07 -10.71 12.63
CA ARG A 112 13.62 -9.88 11.55
C ARG A 112 13.04 -10.36 10.24
N ARG A 113 12.56 -9.43 9.40
CA ARG A 113 11.77 -9.75 8.21
C ARG A 113 12.48 -9.26 6.97
N TYR A 114 12.41 -10.06 5.91
CA TYR A 114 13.09 -9.78 4.65
C TYR A 114 12.20 -10.21 3.49
N PHE A 115 12.30 -9.51 2.36
CA PHE A 115 11.93 -10.12 1.09
C PHE A 115 13.12 -10.87 0.53
N ALA A 116 12.90 -12.12 0.14
CA ALA A 116 13.91 -12.96 -0.49
C ALA A 116 13.39 -13.55 -1.79
N THR A 117 14.31 -13.84 -2.72
CA THR A 117 14.02 -14.59 -3.94
C THR A 117 14.60 -15.98 -3.80
N ILE A 118 13.81 -17.01 -4.12
CA ILE A 118 14.30 -18.39 -4.21
C ILE A 118 15.08 -18.51 -5.51
N LEU A 119 16.33 -18.95 -5.42
CA LEU A 119 17.22 -19.20 -6.56
C LEU A 119 17.19 -20.68 -6.95
N GLU A 120 17.20 -21.57 -5.95
CA GLU A 120 17.22 -23.01 -6.14
C GLU A 120 16.32 -23.69 -5.10
N ALA A 121 15.58 -24.71 -5.52
CA ALA A 121 14.80 -25.59 -4.65
C ALA A 121 15.12 -27.04 -5.02
N ASP A 122 15.58 -27.83 -4.06
CA ASP A 122 16.06 -29.21 -4.26
C ASP A 122 17.03 -29.34 -5.45
N LYS A 123 18.03 -28.44 -5.51
CA LYS A 123 19.05 -28.34 -6.57
C LYS A 123 18.52 -28.03 -7.98
N ARG A 124 17.22 -27.72 -8.13
CA ARG A 124 16.66 -27.21 -9.39
C ARG A 124 16.62 -25.69 -9.34
N ARG A 125 17.03 -25.04 -10.42
CA ARG A 125 16.91 -23.58 -10.54
C ARG A 125 15.44 -23.19 -10.58
N THR A 126 15.05 -22.33 -9.64
CA THR A 126 13.68 -21.82 -9.56
C THR A 126 13.71 -20.32 -9.38
N THR A 127 12.54 -19.68 -9.51
CA THR A 127 12.39 -18.28 -9.21
C THR A 127 11.11 -18.04 -8.41
N GLY A 128 11.13 -16.99 -7.61
CA GLY A 128 9.94 -16.43 -6.99
C GLY A 128 10.23 -15.75 -5.66
N LYS A 129 9.37 -14.79 -5.32
CA LYS A 129 9.53 -13.93 -4.15
C LYS A 129 8.81 -14.54 -2.95
N ILE A 130 9.48 -14.53 -1.80
CA ILE A 130 8.94 -14.97 -0.51
C ILE A 130 9.22 -13.93 0.57
N ILE A 131 8.49 -14.03 1.68
CA ILE A 131 8.87 -13.36 2.92
C ILE A 131 9.64 -14.33 3.79
N LEU A 132 10.84 -13.92 4.20
CA LEU A 132 11.64 -14.61 5.20
C LEU A 132 11.45 -13.92 6.55
N SER A 133 11.14 -14.70 7.58
CA SER A 133 11.06 -14.22 8.96
C SER A 133 12.01 -15.05 9.83
N ILE A 134 13.10 -14.42 10.28
CA ILE A 134 14.09 -15.04 11.18
C ILE A 134 13.74 -14.66 12.60
N LYS A 135 13.57 -15.63 13.50
CA LYS A 135 13.32 -15.37 14.92
C LYS A 135 14.45 -14.51 15.52
N LYS A 136 14.10 -13.51 16.34
CA LYS A 136 15.11 -12.75 17.09
C LYS A 136 15.67 -13.64 18.20
N ASP A 137 16.98 -13.86 18.16
CA ASP A 137 17.76 -14.52 19.20
C ASP A 137 19.11 -13.81 19.40
N SER A 138 19.84 -14.14 20.47
CA SER A 138 21.14 -13.52 20.79
C SER A 138 22.20 -13.75 19.70
N SER A 139 22.05 -14.78 18.87
CA SER A 139 22.93 -15.11 17.74
C SER A 139 22.53 -14.42 16.43
N SER A 140 21.35 -13.82 16.35
CA SER A 140 20.78 -13.30 15.10
C SER A 140 21.47 -12.02 14.64
N GLN A 141 22.45 -12.16 13.76
CA GLN A 141 23.00 -11.03 13.01
C GLN A 141 22.02 -10.56 11.92
N GLY A 142 22.16 -9.29 11.52
CA GLY A 142 21.27 -8.68 10.52
C GLY A 142 21.74 -9.05 9.13
N LEU A 143 20.89 -9.72 8.35
CA LEU A 143 21.16 -9.96 6.94
C LEU A 143 21.09 -8.67 6.13
N LYS A 144 21.95 -8.58 5.12
CA LYS A 144 22.05 -7.49 4.16
C LYS A 144 21.46 -7.90 2.82
N VAL A 145 21.22 -6.91 1.97
CA VAL A 145 20.81 -7.13 0.58
C VAL A 145 21.91 -7.90 -0.14
N ASP A 146 21.52 -8.86 -0.97
CA ASP A 146 22.35 -9.82 -1.68
C ASP A 146 23.02 -10.91 -0.84
N ASP A 147 22.81 -10.96 0.47
CA ASP A 147 23.17 -12.14 1.26
C ASP A 147 22.41 -13.37 0.73
N GLU A 148 23.12 -14.48 0.55
CA GLU A 148 22.55 -15.75 0.12
C GLU A 148 22.60 -16.76 1.26
N LEU A 149 21.52 -17.50 1.44
CA LEU A 149 21.41 -18.47 2.52
C LEU A 149 20.75 -19.76 2.05
N ILE A 150 21.18 -20.86 2.64
CA ILE A 150 20.58 -22.18 2.49
C ILE A 150 19.79 -22.50 3.75
N THR A 151 18.57 -22.98 3.56
CA THR A 151 17.67 -23.38 4.64
C THR A 151 16.94 -24.66 4.28
N PHE A 152 16.66 -25.47 5.29
CA PHE A 152 15.98 -26.75 5.14
C PHE A 152 14.51 -26.70 5.58
N ASN A 153 14.00 -25.49 5.85
CA ASN A 153 12.66 -25.27 6.36
C ASN A 153 11.63 -25.25 5.23
N THR A 154 10.43 -25.73 5.53
CA THR A 154 9.32 -25.79 4.55
C THR A 154 8.64 -24.44 4.38
N LEU A 155 8.28 -24.11 3.14
CA LEU A 155 7.46 -22.94 2.82
C LEU A 155 6.04 -23.10 3.38
N SER A 156 5.53 -22.04 4.00
CA SER A 156 4.15 -21.95 4.46
C SER A 156 3.35 -20.95 3.63
N SER A 157 2.05 -21.19 3.45
CA SER A 157 1.18 -20.20 2.80
C SER A 157 0.92 -19.02 3.73
N VAL A 158 0.83 -17.81 3.17
CA VAL A 158 0.39 -16.63 3.93
C VAL A 158 -1.09 -16.82 4.31
N LYS A 159 -1.40 -16.65 5.60
CA LYS A 159 -2.78 -16.76 6.11
C LYS A 159 -3.65 -15.58 5.68
N ALA A 160 -4.92 -15.87 5.39
CA ALA A 160 -5.94 -14.83 5.22
C ALA A 160 -6.28 -14.18 6.58
N PRO A 161 -6.82 -12.95 6.61
CA PRO A 161 -7.36 -12.37 7.83
C PRO A 161 -8.42 -13.30 8.44
N LEU A 162 -8.40 -13.39 9.77
CA LEU A 162 -9.29 -14.30 10.51
C LEU A 162 -10.55 -13.58 11.01
N ASN A 163 -10.53 -12.26 11.14
CA ASN A 163 -11.71 -11.46 11.49
C ASN A 163 -12.20 -10.64 10.29
N PRO A 164 -13.49 -10.28 10.25
CA PRO A 164 -14.04 -9.38 9.23
C PRO A 164 -13.35 -8.02 9.27
N HIS A 165 -13.35 -7.33 8.12
CA HIS A 165 -12.81 -5.97 7.94
C HIS A 165 -11.34 -5.78 8.32
N GLN A 166 -10.61 -6.87 8.59
CA GLN A 166 -9.16 -6.83 8.77
C GLN A 166 -8.43 -6.68 7.43
N PHE A 167 -7.30 -5.98 7.46
CA PHE A 167 -6.44 -5.83 6.30
C PHE A 167 -6.01 -7.20 5.75
N ASN A 168 -6.34 -7.47 4.48
CA ASN A 168 -6.01 -8.73 3.84
C ASN A 168 -4.55 -8.77 3.38
N TYR A 169 -3.65 -9.08 4.31
CA TYR A 169 -2.21 -9.15 4.05
C TYR A 169 -1.85 -10.18 2.97
N LYS A 170 -2.55 -11.33 2.91
CA LYS A 170 -2.39 -12.33 1.85
C LYS A 170 -2.66 -11.75 0.46
N LYS A 171 -3.76 -11.02 0.29
CA LYS A 171 -4.13 -10.37 -0.98
C LYS A 171 -3.11 -9.30 -1.36
N TYR A 172 -2.66 -8.49 -0.39
CA TYR A 172 -1.60 -7.49 -0.60
C TYR A 172 -0.30 -8.14 -1.11
N LEU A 173 0.16 -9.21 -0.44
CA LEU A 173 1.37 -9.93 -0.83
C LEU A 173 1.24 -10.65 -2.18
N LYS A 174 0.08 -11.24 -2.49
CA LYS A 174 -0.22 -11.76 -3.84
C LYS A 174 -0.03 -10.67 -4.91
N GLY A 175 -0.42 -9.43 -4.62
CA GLY A 175 -0.18 -8.28 -5.49
C GLY A 175 1.30 -7.90 -5.68
N LEU A 176 2.17 -8.26 -4.73
CA LEU A 176 3.62 -8.11 -4.82
C LEU A 176 4.32 -9.36 -5.39
N GLY A 177 3.55 -10.37 -5.82
CA GLY A 177 4.08 -11.64 -6.32
C GLY A 177 4.58 -12.59 -5.23
N VAL A 178 4.18 -12.38 -3.97
CA VAL A 178 4.55 -13.19 -2.81
C VAL A 178 3.37 -14.07 -2.39
N PHE A 179 3.53 -15.38 -2.51
CA PHE A 179 2.47 -16.37 -2.21
C PHE A 179 2.75 -17.15 -0.92
N ASN A 180 4.03 -17.36 -0.63
CA ASN A 180 4.50 -18.14 0.50
C ASN A 180 5.47 -17.33 1.38
N GLN A 181 5.60 -17.78 2.61
CA GLN A 181 6.50 -17.23 3.61
C GLN A 181 7.28 -18.36 4.29
N LEU A 182 8.49 -18.04 4.73
CA LEU A 182 9.41 -18.94 5.39
C LEU A 182 9.69 -18.41 6.80
N TYR A 183 9.51 -19.28 7.80
CA TYR A 183 9.91 -19.03 9.17
C TYR A 183 11.12 -19.90 9.49
N THR A 184 12.16 -19.29 10.05
CA THR A 184 13.42 -19.97 10.36
C THR A 184 14.06 -19.38 11.61
N THR A 185 14.96 -20.13 12.22
CA THR A 185 15.90 -19.63 13.23
C THR A 185 17.27 -19.37 12.60
N SER A 186 18.15 -18.66 13.31
CA SER A 186 19.52 -18.41 12.82
C SER A 186 20.35 -19.70 12.73
N ALA A 187 20.06 -20.72 13.56
CA ALA A 187 20.73 -22.02 13.52
C ALA A 187 20.31 -22.90 12.31
N GLU A 188 19.13 -22.66 11.76
CA GLU A 188 18.56 -23.38 10.61
C GLU A 188 18.93 -22.74 9.26
N CYS A 189 19.81 -21.73 9.28
CA CYS A 189 20.27 -21.02 8.09
C CYS A 189 21.79 -21.08 7.97
N ILE A 190 22.26 -21.44 6.79
CA ILE A 190 23.68 -21.40 6.44
C ILE A 190 23.90 -20.20 5.52
N LEU A 191 24.63 -19.19 6.01
CA LEU A 191 25.01 -18.03 5.20
C LEU A 191 26.15 -18.41 4.25
N LEU A 192 25.96 -18.15 2.95
CA LEU A 192 26.98 -18.34 1.93
C LEU A 192 27.90 -17.12 1.87
N LYS A 193 29.22 -17.33 1.92
CA LYS A 193 30.21 -16.25 1.93
C LYS A 193 30.45 -15.61 0.55
N ASP A 194 30.24 -16.36 -0.53
CA ASP A 194 30.54 -15.92 -1.90
C ASP A 194 29.26 -15.57 -2.70
N SER A 195 28.43 -14.68 -2.15
CA SER A 195 27.24 -14.23 -2.89
C SER A 195 27.61 -13.19 -3.96
N LYS A 196 26.98 -13.28 -5.13
CA LYS A 196 27.22 -12.30 -6.21
C LYS A 196 26.50 -11.00 -5.89
N SER A 197 27.23 -9.90 -5.68
CA SER A 197 26.65 -8.57 -5.52
C SER A 197 26.01 -8.07 -6.82
N THR A 198 24.78 -7.59 -6.73
CA THR A 198 24.02 -6.95 -7.81
C THR A 198 24.23 -5.44 -7.78
N LEU A 199 23.84 -4.73 -8.85
CA LEU A 199 23.82 -3.26 -8.84
C LEU A 199 22.96 -2.70 -7.68
N TYR A 200 21.86 -3.39 -7.36
CA TYR A 200 20.99 -3.03 -6.25
C TYR A 200 21.66 -3.27 -4.89
N GLY A 201 22.41 -4.35 -4.72
CA GLY A 201 23.21 -4.60 -3.51
C GLY A 201 24.32 -3.60 -3.31
N HIS A 202 25.02 -3.19 -4.38
CA HIS A 202 25.97 -2.08 -4.30
C HIS A 202 25.26 -0.80 -3.85
N ALA A 203 24.14 -0.43 -4.47
CA ALA A 203 23.37 0.74 -4.06
C ALA A 203 22.92 0.65 -2.57
N ALA A 204 22.51 -0.53 -2.11
CA ALA A 204 22.17 -0.77 -0.71
C ALA A 204 23.38 -0.67 0.24
N HIS A 205 24.56 -1.13 -0.19
CA HIS A 205 25.80 -1.00 0.54
C HIS A 205 26.21 0.48 0.66
N TRP A 206 26.24 1.21 -0.46
CA TRP A 206 26.51 2.65 -0.50
C TRP A 206 25.54 3.43 0.40
N ARG A 207 24.24 3.10 0.35
CA ARG A 207 23.24 3.67 1.26
C ARG A 207 23.58 3.41 2.72
N THR A 208 23.98 2.18 3.06
CA THR A 208 24.38 1.82 4.43
C THR A 208 25.61 2.61 4.86
N THR A 209 26.60 2.79 3.98
CA THR A 209 27.78 3.61 4.24
C THR A 209 27.42 5.07 4.52
N ILE A 210 26.52 5.67 3.73
CA ILE A 210 26.02 7.03 3.98
C ILE A 210 25.35 7.10 5.36
N ILE A 211 24.48 6.13 5.70
CA ILE A 211 23.79 6.11 7.00
C ILE A 211 24.81 6.02 8.15
N THR A 212 25.81 5.16 8.03
CA THR A 212 26.86 5.03 9.06
C THR A 212 27.64 6.33 9.23
N LYS A 213 28.01 6.99 8.13
CA LYS A 213 28.71 8.28 8.17
C LYS A 213 27.86 9.40 8.78
N LEU A 214 26.56 9.45 8.47
CA LEU A 214 25.64 10.40 9.08
C LEU A 214 25.47 10.18 10.59
N LYS A 215 25.55 8.92 11.07
CA LYS A 215 25.48 8.57 12.51
C LYS A 215 26.68 9.05 13.32
N GLU A 216 27.81 9.36 12.67
CA GLU A 216 28.99 9.91 13.33
C GLU A 216 28.80 11.39 13.75
N HIS A 217 27.71 12.04 13.31
CA HIS A 217 27.39 13.44 13.61
C HIS A 217 26.21 13.58 14.60
N ASN A 218 26.12 14.74 15.25
CA ASN A 218 25.16 15.03 16.33
C ASN A 218 23.71 15.31 15.86
N PHE A 219 23.17 14.47 14.98
CA PHE A 219 21.75 14.53 14.63
C PHE A 219 20.90 13.85 15.70
N THR A 220 19.75 14.45 16.04
CA THR A 220 18.78 13.78 16.91
C THR A 220 18.26 12.50 16.25
N PRO A 221 17.86 11.45 17.00
CA PRO A 221 17.34 10.21 16.40
C PRO A 221 16.16 10.45 15.46
N GLU A 222 15.25 11.36 15.83
CA GLU A 222 14.12 11.76 14.99
C GLU A 222 14.61 12.41 13.69
N ASN A 223 15.48 13.42 13.78
CA ASN A 223 15.97 14.13 12.59
C ASN A 223 16.78 13.20 11.68
N LEU A 224 17.62 12.32 12.23
CA LEU A 224 18.35 11.33 11.45
C LEU A 224 17.39 10.40 10.70
N SER A 225 16.32 9.93 11.34
CA SER A 225 15.31 9.09 10.67
C SER A 225 14.60 9.85 9.53
N VAL A 226 14.37 11.16 9.70
CA VAL A 226 13.80 12.03 8.66
C VAL A 226 14.80 12.26 7.52
N ILE A 227 16.09 12.49 7.81
CA ILE A 227 17.15 12.59 6.79
C ILE A 227 17.22 11.31 5.95
N GLN A 228 17.23 10.16 6.61
CA GLN A 228 17.22 8.86 5.95
C GLN A 228 15.99 8.68 5.05
N ALA A 229 14.82 9.16 5.47
CA ALA A 229 13.60 9.08 4.68
C ALA A 229 13.63 10.01 3.46
N LEU A 230 14.05 11.27 3.65
CA LEU A 230 14.02 12.32 2.63
C LEU A 230 15.15 12.21 1.60
N LEU A 231 16.33 11.70 1.99
CA LEU A 231 17.49 11.62 1.10
C LEU A 231 17.76 10.20 0.59
N LEU A 232 17.44 9.18 1.38
CA LEU A 232 17.78 7.77 1.08
C LEU A 232 16.55 6.86 0.94
N GLY A 233 15.34 7.39 1.10
CA GLY A 233 14.10 6.63 1.00
C GLY A 233 13.87 5.61 2.11
N GLN A 234 14.63 5.65 3.20
CA GLN A 234 14.54 4.68 4.30
C GLN A 234 13.61 5.18 5.41
N ARG A 235 12.55 4.41 5.69
CA ARG A 235 11.53 4.77 6.71
C ARG A 235 11.51 3.81 7.90
N ASN A 236 12.37 2.80 7.90
CA ASN A 236 12.35 1.74 8.91
C ASN A 236 12.63 2.28 10.32
N ASP A 237 13.41 3.36 10.42
CA ASP A 237 13.84 4.01 11.66
C ASP A 237 12.89 5.11 12.15
N ILE A 238 11.81 5.42 11.39
CA ILE A 238 10.82 6.41 11.82
C ILE A 238 9.96 5.79 12.94
N SER A 239 9.85 6.50 14.06
CA SER A 239 9.00 6.11 15.19
C SER A 239 7.52 6.13 14.78
N GLU A 240 6.69 5.36 15.48
CA GLU A 240 5.24 5.37 15.22
C GLU A 240 4.62 6.73 15.52
N GLU A 241 5.10 7.41 16.57
CA GLU A 241 4.69 8.77 16.93
C GLU A 241 5.01 9.78 15.81
N THR A 242 6.26 9.83 15.32
CA THR A 242 6.62 10.73 14.21
C THR A 242 5.81 10.38 12.96
N TYR A 243 5.62 9.09 12.66
CA TYR A 243 4.80 8.67 11.53
C TYR A 243 3.34 9.16 11.64
N ASP A 244 2.71 8.99 12.79
CA ASP A 244 1.34 9.42 13.03
C ASP A 244 1.21 10.96 13.05
N ASN A 245 2.18 11.68 13.59
CA ASN A 245 2.22 13.15 13.50
C ASN A 245 2.21 13.64 12.04
N TYR A 246 3.03 13.05 11.18
CA TYR A 246 3.03 13.37 9.76
C TYR A 246 1.74 12.94 9.04
N LYS A 247 1.14 11.82 9.47
CA LYS A 247 -0.16 11.34 8.94
C LYS A 247 -1.29 12.31 9.27
N ASP A 248 -1.40 12.70 10.54
CA ASP A 248 -2.46 13.55 11.05
C ASP A 248 -2.32 15.00 10.57
N ALA A 249 -1.09 15.49 10.37
CA ALA A 249 -0.83 16.76 9.71
C ALA A 249 -1.11 16.77 8.18
N GLY A 250 -1.40 15.60 7.58
CA GLY A 250 -1.57 15.47 6.12
C GLY A 250 -0.27 15.54 5.32
N ALA A 251 0.87 15.46 6.00
CA ALA A 251 2.22 15.59 5.45
C ALA A 251 2.94 14.24 5.24
N ILE A 252 2.27 13.10 5.39
CA ILE A 252 2.90 11.76 5.27
C ILE A 252 3.59 11.52 3.91
N HIS A 253 3.11 12.19 2.86
CA HIS A 253 3.70 12.16 1.54
C HIS A 253 5.08 12.84 1.46
N ILE A 254 5.51 13.55 2.51
CA ILE A 254 6.82 14.19 2.64
C ILE A 254 7.84 13.16 3.14
N LEU A 255 7.51 12.36 4.16
CA LEU A 255 8.33 11.21 4.59
C LEU A 255 8.46 10.13 3.49
N ALA A 256 7.60 10.21 2.48
CA ALA A 256 7.73 9.45 1.26
C ALA A 256 8.44 10.23 0.16
N LEU A 257 9.52 9.66 -0.40
CA LEU A 257 10.07 10.18 -1.65
C LEU A 257 8.96 10.28 -2.72
N SER A 258 8.66 11.53 -3.07
CA SER A 258 7.51 11.91 -3.89
C SER A 258 7.97 12.58 -5.19
N GLY A 259 7.01 12.88 -6.08
CA GLY A 259 7.30 13.65 -7.30
C GLY A 259 7.95 15.00 -7.01
N LEU A 260 7.61 15.65 -5.90
CA LEU A 260 8.20 16.93 -5.52
C LEU A 260 9.72 16.81 -5.27
N HIS A 261 10.16 15.75 -4.59
CA HIS A 261 11.58 15.50 -4.33
C HIS A 261 12.37 15.36 -5.63
N ILE A 262 11.87 14.52 -6.56
CA ILE A 262 12.51 14.29 -7.85
C ILE A 262 12.46 15.55 -8.74
N GLY A 263 11.38 16.32 -8.66
CA GLY A 263 11.26 17.60 -9.36
C GLY A 263 12.27 18.63 -8.88
N ILE A 264 12.43 18.77 -7.56
CA ILE A 264 13.45 19.64 -6.95
C ILE A 264 14.85 19.18 -7.37
N LEU A 265 15.11 17.86 -7.33
CA LEU A 265 16.40 17.31 -7.76
C LEU A 265 16.68 17.62 -9.22
N LEU A 266 15.69 17.47 -10.12
CA LEU A 266 15.81 17.87 -11.52
C LEU A 266 16.17 19.35 -11.67
N LEU A 267 15.51 20.25 -10.92
CA LEU A 267 15.79 21.68 -10.96
C LEU A 267 17.22 22.01 -10.51
N ILE A 268 17.67 21.40 -9.40
CA ILE A 268 19.04 21.55 -8.89
C ILE A 268 20.04 21.10 -9.96
N LEU A 269 19.84 19.92 -10.55
CA LEU A 269 20.72 19.40 -11.59
C LEU A 269 20.71 20.27 -12.85
N GLN A 270 19.54 20.78 -13.25
CA GLN A 270 19.43 21.67 -14.40
C GLN A 270 20.21 22.97 -14.21
N PHE A 271 20.20 23.51 -13.00
CA PHE A 271 20.96 24.71 -12.61
C PHE A 271 22.47 24.42 -12.59
N LEU A 272 22.90 23.37 -11.87
CA LEU A 272 24.33 23.02 -11.72
C LEU A 272 24.98 22.63 -13.06
N LEU A 273 24.24 21.95 -13.94
CA LEU A 273 24.74 21.51 -15.25
C LEU A 273 24.49 22.53 -16.37
N GLN A 274 23.99 23.73 -16.05
CA GLN A 274 23.81 24.80 -17.04
C GLN A 274 25.11 25.17 -17.79
N PRO A 275 26.30 25.21 -17.16
CA PRO A 275 27.56 25.50 -17.88
C PRO A 275 27.87 24.52 -19.01
N LEU A 276 27.41 23.26 -18.92
CA LEU A 276 27.64 22.26 -19.96
C LEU A 276 26.97 22.65 -21.28
N GLU A 277 25.91 23.45 -21.26
CA GLU A 277 25.22 23.89 -22.48
C GLU A 277 26.09 24.76 -23.39
N ARG A 278 27.20 25.30 -22.86
CA ARG A 278 28.18 26.08 -23.63
C ARG A 278 29.10 25.21 -24.51
N LEU A 279 29.17 23.90 -24.24
CA LEU A 279 29.99 22.95 -24.97
C LEU A 279 29.28 22.44 -26.24
N PRO A 280 30.02 21.98 -27.28
CA PRO A 280 29.41 21.29 -28.41
C PRO A 280 28.67 20.04 -27.92
N HIS A 281 27.44 19.83 -28.41
CA HIS A 281 26.51 18.79 -27.91
C HIS A 281 26.15 18.89 -26.43
N GLY A 282 26.43 20.03 -25.78
CA GLY A 282 26.23 20.26 -24.34
C GLY A 282 24.83 19.94 -23.83
N LYS A 283 23.79 20.29 -24.59
CA LYS A 283 22.39 19.97 -24.25
C LYS A 283 22.12 18.45 -24.20
N LYS A 284 22.73 17.68 -25.10
CA LYS A 284 22.61 16.21 -25.13
C LYS A 284 23.34 15.59 -23.95
N ILE A 285 24.55 16.06 -23.66
CA ILE A 285 25.34 15.61 -22.50
C ILE A 285 24.58 15.92 -21.20
N LYS A 286 24.07 17.15 -21.05
CA LYS A 286 23.25 17.58 -19.91
C LYS A 286 22.06 16.64 -19.69
N LEU A 287 21.31 16.31 -20.74
CA LEU A 287 20.19 15.36 -20.66
C LEU A 287 20.65 13.99 -20.14
N VAL A 288 21.70 13.42 -20.74
CA VAL A 288 22.20 12.08 -20.36
C VAL A 288 22.66 12.05 -18.90
N VAL A 289 23.40 13.08 -18.46
CA VAL A 289 23.87 13.18 -17.07
C VAL A 289 22.69 13.31 -16.11
N ILE A 290 21.68 14.12 -16.42
CA ILE A 290 20.47 14.24 -15.61
C ILE A 290 19.76 12.89 -15.47
N LEU A 291 19.53 12.19 -16.59
CA LEU A 291 18.84 10.89 -16.56
C LEU A 291 19.64 9.87 -15.74
N LEU A 292 20.95 9.79 -15.95
CA LEU A 292 21.83 8.89 -15.20
C LEU A 292 21.76 9.22 -13.69
N PHE A 293 21.83 10.49 -13.31
CA PHE A 293 21.74 10.88 -11.90
C PHE A 293 20.39 10.52 -11.29
N LEU A 294 19.28 10.80 -11.97
CA LEU A 294 17.93 10.49 -11.44
C LEU A 294 17.72 8.98 -11.24
N TRP A 295 18.19 8.14 -12.18
CA TRP A 295 18.08 6.69 -12.04
C TRP A 295 19.07 6.11 -11.03
N SER A 296 20.28 6.67 -10.91
CA SER A 296 21.22 6.33 -9.82
C SER A 296 20.66 6.68 -8.45
N PHE A 297 20.00 7.84 -8.31
CA PHE A 297 19.27 8.20 -7.10
C PHE A 297 18.13 7.22 -6.82
N ALA A 298 17.37 6.83 -7.84
CA ALA A 298 16.30 5.85 -7.69
C ALA A 298 16.81 4.49 -7.18
N LEU A 299 17.95 4.03 -7.70
CA LEU A 299 18.63 2.83 -7.24
C LEU A 299 19.10 2.96 -5.78
N LEU A 300 19.78 4.06 -5.45
CA LEU A 300 20.24 4.35 -4.09
C LEU A 300 19.07 4.37 -3.09
N ALA A 301 17.96 4.98 -3.47
CA ALA A 301 16.76 5.10 -2.64
C ALA A 301 15.87 3.84 -2.62
N GLY A 302 16.29 2.75 -3.26
CA GLY A 302 15.66 1.44 -3.14
C GLY A 302 14.58 1.10 -4.17
N LEU A 303 14.46 1.83 -5.28
CA LEU A 303 13.52 1.58 -6.39
C LEU A 303 12.05 1.41 -5.97
N SER A 304 11.60 2.07 -4.90
CA SER A 304 10.20 2.01 -4.51
C SER A 304 9.28 2.53 -5.62
N ALA A 305 8.06 2.00 -5.71
CA ALA A 305 7.11 2.33 -6.79
C ALA A 305 6.86 3.85 -6.93
N SER A 306 6.88 4.61 -5.83
CA SER A 306 6.74 6.07 -5.86
C SER A 306 7.88 6.77 -6.58
N ILE A 307 9.12 6.32 -6.34
CA ILE A 307 10.34 6.90 -6.92
C ILE A 307 10.41 6.56 -8.40
N VAL A 308 10.17 5.29 -8.77
CA VAL A 308 10.19 4.85 -10.18
C VAL A 308 9.20 5.65 -11.01
N ARG A 309 7.97 5.89 -10.49
CA ARG A 309 7.00 6.77 -11.15
C ARG A 309 7.53 8.18 -11.39
N ALA A 310 8.02 8.80 -10.32
CA ALA A 310 8.50 10.17 -10.39
C ALA A 310 9.68 10.30 -11.35
N VAL A 311 10.70 9.45 -11.22
CA VAL A 311 11.88 9.46 -12.10
C VAL A 311 11.50 9.19 -13.55
N THR A 312 10.56 8.28 -13.82
CA THR A 312 10.07 8.03 -15.19
C THR A 312 9.37 9.27 -15.76
N MET A 313 8.47 9.90 -14.99
CA MET A 313 7.77 11.11 -15.42
C MET A 313 8.75 12.27 -15.69
N PHE A 314 9.70 12.50 -14.77
CA PHE A 314 10.71 13.55 -14.92
C PHE A 314 11.75 13.21 -15.99
N SER A 315 11.96 11.93 -16.33
CA SER A 315 12.76 11.54 -17.50
C SER A 315 12.09 12.00 -18.79
N PHE A 316 10.79 11.76 -18.93
CA PHE A 316 10.03 12.26 -20.08
C PHE A 316 9.96 13.79 -20.12
N LEU A 317 9.84 14.45 -18.96
CA LEU A 317 9.89 15.92 -18.89
C LEU A 317 11.26 16.46 -19.31
N ALA A 318 12.36 15.89 -18.81
CA ALA A 318 13.71 16.29 -19.17
C ALA A 318 13.96 16.09 -20.68
N TYR A 319 13.50 14.97 -21.23
CA TYR A 319 13.57 14.71 -22.68
C TYR A 319 12.73 15.69 -23.50
N ALA A 320 11.51 16.01 -23.05
CA ALA A 320 10.66 17.01 -23.67
C ALA A 320 11.29 18.41 -23.68
N MET A 321 11.93 18.81 -22.57
CA MET A 321 12.68 20.06 -22.47
C MET A 321 13.88 20.06 -23.42
N PHE A 322 14.61 18.95 -23.55
CA PHE A 322 15.71 18.81 -24.51
C PHE A 322 15.26 19.01 -25.96
N LEU A 323 14.07 18.51 -26.33
CA LEU A 323 13.53 18.68 -27.68
C LEU A 323 13.08 20.13 -28.00
N ASN A 324 12.99 21.03 -27.01
CA ASN A 324 12.50 22.41 -27.15
C ASN A 324 11.13 22.51 -27.89
N ARG A 325 10.28 21.49 -27.78
CA ARG A 325 8.94 21.48 -28.40
C ARG A 325 7.86 21.83 -27.37
N PRO A 326 6.78 22.51 -27.77
CA PRO A 326 5.62 22.69 -26.91
C PRO A 326 5.02 21.32 -26.60
N THR A 327 5.26 20.82 -25.39
CA THR A 327 4.76 19.51 -24.96
C THR A 327 3.57 19.68 -24.05
N ASN A 328 2.56 18.85 -24.28
CA ASN A 328 1.40 18.80 -23.41
C ASN A 328 1.73 17.92 -22.19
N SER A 329 1.67 18.48 -20.98
CA SER A 329 1.95 17.76 -19.73
C SER A 329 1.06 16.53 -19.54
N PHE A 330 -0.18 16.52 -20.06
CA PHE A 330 -1.04 15.33 -20.04
C PHE A 330 -0.48 14.19 -20.90
N ASN A 331 0.21 14.50 -22.00
CA ASN A 331 0.87 13.48 -22.82
C ASN A 331 2.08 12.87 -22.09
N ILE A 332 2.84 13.70 -21.37
CA ILE A 332 3.95 13.23 -20.52
C ILE A 332 3.41 12.30 -19.43
N LEU A 333 2.30 12.69 -18.78
CA LEU A 333 1.65 11.88 -17.76
C LEU A 333 1.17 10.54 -18.34
N ALA A 334 0.45 10.56 -19.46
CA ALA A 334 -0.03 9.35 -20.12
C ALA A 334 1.10 8.43 -20.60
N LEU A 335 2.16 9.00 -21.18
CA LEU A 335 3.32 8.23 -21.64
C LEU A 335 4.04 7.54 -20.47
N SER A 336 4.22 8.27 -19.35
CA SER A 336 4.80 7.68 -18.13
C SER A 336 3.94 6.54 -17.60
N LEU A 337 2.61 6.72 -17.55
CA LEU A 337 1.66 5.71 -17.10
C LEU A 337 1.71 4.47 -18.01
N PHE A 338 1.71 4.68 -19.32
CA PHE A 338 1.78 3.62 -20.33
C PHE A 338 3.02 2.74 -20.15
N PHE A 339 4.22 3.32 -20.14
CA PHE A 339 5.46 2.54 -20.05
C PHE A 339 5.64 1.85 -18.70
N ILE A 340 5.25 2.50 -17.60
CA ILE A 340 5.33 1.85 -16.28
C ILE A 340 4.40 0.65 -16.21
N LEU A 341 3.17 0.76 -16.72
CA LEU A 341 2.21 -0.34 -16.70
C LEU A 341 2.56 -1.47 -17.67
N LEU A 342 3.28 -1.19 -18.76
CA LEU A 342 3.84 -2.23 -19.62
C LEU A 342 4.88 -3.09 -18.89
N ILE A 343 5.72 -2.49 -18.04
CA ILE A 343 6.78 -3.19 -17.31
C ILE A 343 6.24 -3.84 -16.05
N GLN A 344 5.40 -3.12 -15.28
CA GLN A 344 4.85 -3.59 -14.02
C GLN A 344 3.35 -3.22 -13.91
N PRO A 345 2.46 -4.02 -14.52
CA PRO A 345 1.03 -3.74 -14.55
C PRO A 345 0.35 -3.84 -13.18
N ASN A 346 0.93 -4.60 -12.23
CA ASN A 346 0.41 -4.70 -10.86
C ASN A 346 0.42 -3.35 -10.12
N TYR A 347 1.21 -2.37 -10.56
CA TYR A 347 1.22 -1.02 -9.99
C TYR A 347 -0.14 -0.31 -10.14
N LEU A 348 -0.95 -0.64 -11.14
CA LEU A 348 -2.30 -0.07 -11.29
C LEU A 348 -3.18 -0.26 -10.04
N PHE A 349 -2.96 -1.35 -9.30
CA PHE A 349 -3.74 -1.73 -8.12
C PHE A 349 -3.12 -1.25 -6.80
N GLN A 350 -1.97 -0.58 -6.85
CA GLN A 350 -1.34 -0.04 -5.65
C GLN A 350 -1.92 1.33 -5.31
N VAL A 351 -2.41 1.51 -4.08
CA VAL A 351 -3.01 2.76 -3.61
C VAL A 351 -2.08 3.96 -3.83
N GLY A 352 -0.79 3.81 -3.52
CA GLY A 352 0.19 4.86 -3.73
C GLY A 352 0.34 5.27 -5.21
N PHE A 353 0.14 4.34 -6.16
CA PHE A 353 0.15 4.62 -7.60
C PHE A 353 -1.06 5.40 -8.04
N GLN A 354 -2.23 4.96 -7.60
CA GLN A 354 -3.50 5.64 -7.87
C GLN A 354 -3.46 7.08 -7.34
N MET A 355 -3.06 7.27 -6.07
CA MET A 355 -2.95 8.62 -5.48
C MET A 355 -1.97 9.52 -6.21
N SER A 356 -0.80 9.01 -6.60
CA SER A 356 0.23 9.82 -7.27
C SER A 356 -0.23 10.30 -8.64
N TYR A 357 -0.84 9.44 -9.46
CA TYR A 357 -1.34 9.83 -10.78
C TYR A 357 -2.61 10.69 -10.67
N ALA A 358 -3.49 10.41 -9.70
CA ALA A 358 -4.66 11.24 -9.44
C ALA A 358 -4.28 12.66 -9.00
N ALA A 359 -3.30 12.81 -8.11
CA ALA A 359 -2.78 14.11 -7.67
C ALA A 359 -2.22 14.90 -8.86
N VAL A 360 -1.32 14.31 -9.65
CA VAL A 360 -0.70 15.02 -10.78
C VAL A 360 -1.72 15.36 -11.87
N PHE A 361 -2.64 14.44 -12.18
CA PHE A 361 -3.73 14.72 -13.12
C PHE A 361 -4.60 15.88 -12.64
N ALA A 362 -5.00 15.87 -11.36
CA ALA A 362 -5.80 16.93 -10.77
C ALA A 362 -5.04 18.27 -10.70
N ILE A 363 -3.74 18.27 -10.40
CA ILE A 363 -2.90 19.48 -10.51
C ILE A 363 -2.94 20.00 -11.95
N LEU A 364 -2.60 19.18 -12.94
CA LEU A 364 -2.55 19.63 -14.34
C LEU A 364 -3.90 20.16 -14.86
N TRP A 365 -5.02 19.68 -14.30
CA TRP A 365 -6.35 20.05 -14.74
C TRP A 365 -6.97 21.21 -13.95
N ILE A 366 -6.90 21.16 -12.62
CA ILE A 366 -7.58 22.07 -11.69
C ILE A 366 -6.72 23.31 -11.38
N TYR A 367 -5.40 23.17 -11.25
CA TYR A 367 -4.52 24.31 -10.91
C TYR A 367 -4.66 25.50 -11.90
N PRO A 368 -4.63 25.30 -13.24
CA PRO A 368 -4.80 26.40 -14.17
C PRO A 368 -6.16 27.10 -14.06
N MET A 369 -7.20 26.37 -13.65
CA MET A 369 -8.52 26.91 -13.39
C MET A 369 -8.51 27.78 -12.12
N LEU A 370 -7.90 27.29 -11.02
CA LEU A 370 -7.76 28.02 -9.76
C LEU A 370 -7.00 29.35 -9.96
N GLN A 371 -5.91 29.33 -10.72
CA GLN A 371 -5.12 30.52 -11.00
C GLN A 371 -5.86 31.60 -11.80
N ARG A 372 -6.97 31.26 -12.49
CA ARG A 372 -7.79 32.24 -13.21
C ARG A 372 -8.75 33.01 -12.31
N PHE A 373 -9.04 32.52 -11.10
CA PHE A 373 -9.94 33.21 -10.17
C PHE A 373 -9.31 34.46 -9.57
N TRP A 374 -7.99 34.43 -9.32
CA TRP A 374 -7.31 35.54 -8.67
C TRP A 374 -5.87 35.69 -9.18
N PHE A 375 -5.53 36.92 -9.58
CA PHE A 375 -4.21 37.32 -10.05
C PHE A 375 -3.60 38.37 -9.10
N PRO A 376 -3.09 37.94 -7.92
CA PRO A 376 -2.48 38.86 -6.98
C PRO A 376 -1.26 39.56 -7.59
N LYS A 377 -1.17 40.90 -7.39
CA LYS A 377 -0.06 41.72 -7.89
C LYS A 377 1.23 41.53 -7.07
N ASN A 378 1.11 41.34 -5.76
CA ASN A 378 2.25 41.16 -4.86
C ASN A 378 2.87 39.76 -5.08
N LYS A 379 4.20 39.70 -5.32
CA LYS A 379 4.95 38.46 -5.54
C LYS A 379 4.81 37.46 -4.40
N ILE A 380 4.78 37.94 -3.16
CA ILE A 380 4.65 37.09 -1.96
C ILE A 380 3.25 36.45 -1.95
N VAL A 381 2.21 37.26 -2.07
CA VAL A 381 0.82 36.79 -2.12
C VAL A 381 0.60 35.83 -3.29
N LYS A 382 1.21 36.12 -4.45
CA LYS A 382 1.18 35.23 -5.62
C LYS A 382 1.83 33.88 -5.35
N TYR A 383 2.97 33.85 -4.67
CA TYR A 383 3.64 32.61 -4.28
C TYR A 383 2.77 31.76 -3.35
N PHE A 384 2.21 32.37 -2.29
CA PHE A 384 1.30 31.69 -1.37
C PHE A 384 0.02 31.20 -2.06
N TRP A 385 -0.56 32.00 -2.96
CA TRP A 385 -1.71 31.60 -3.76
C TRP A 385 -1.42 30.40 -4.68
N GLN A 386 -0.23 30.36 -5.28
CA GLN A 386 0.21 29.23 -6.10
C GLN A 386 0.36 27.95 -5.27
N LEU A 387 1.01 28.02 -4.11
CA LEU A 387 1.16 26.88 -3.19
C LEU A 387 -0.21 26.35 -2.72
N LEU A 388 -1.11 27.25 -2.35
CA LEU A 388 -2.47 26.89 -1.95
C LEU A 388 -3.23 26.25 -3.12
N SER A 389 -3.17 26.85 -4.31
CA SER A 389 -3.85 26.32 -5.50
C SER A 389 -3.35 24.93 -5.90
N VAL A 390 -2.04 24.68 -5.84
CA VAL A 390 -1.47 23.35 -6.09
C VAL A 390 -1.94 22.36 -5.03
N SER A 391 -1.94 22.75 -3.76
CA SER A 391 -2.39 21.91 -2.65
C SER A 391 -3.87 21.53 -2.79
N ILE A 392 -4.75 22.49 -3.07
CA ILE A 392 -6.18 22.23 -3.29
C ILE A 392 -6.39 21.32 -4.49
N ALA A 393 -5.72 21.59 -5.62
CA ALA A 393 -5.83 20.78 -6.83
C ALA A 393 -5.39 19.33 -6.58
N ALA A 394 -4.25 19.13 -5.91
CA ALA A 394 -3.76 17.81 -5.54
C ALA A 394 -4.75 17.10 -4.60
N GLN A 395 -5.22 17.80 -3.56
CA GLN A 395 -6.11 17.24 -2.55
C GLN A 395 -7.45 16.81 -3.14
N LEU A 396 -8.07 17.61 -4.03
CA LEU A 396 -9.29 17.22 -4.72
C LEU A 396 -9.11 15.94 -5.55
N GLY A 397 -7.93 15.72 -6.12
CA GLY A 397 -7.61 14.49 -6.86
C GLY A 397 -7.48 13.25 -5.97
N VAL A 398 -6.89 13.39 -4.77
CA VAL A 398 -6.62 12.26 -3.87
C VAL A 398 -7.69 12.04 -2.80
N LEU A 399 -8.54 13.03 -2.52
CA LEU A 399 -9.55 12.98 -1.48
C LEU A 399 -10.43 11.72 -1.54
N PRO A 400 -11.01 11.34 -2.70
CA PRO A 400 -11.87 10.16 -2.76
C PRO A 400 -11.11 8.87 -2.41
N ILE A 401 -9.87 8.71 -2.90
CA ILE A 401 -9.02 7.56 -2.58
C ILE A 401 -8.62 7.57 -1.10
N SER A 402 -8.36 8.75 -0.53
CA SER A 402 -8.00 8.89 0.88
C SER A 402 -9.13 8.46 1.81
N LEU A 403 -10.36 8.88 1.51
CA LEU A 403 -11.54 8.47 2.27
C LEU A 403 -11.79 6.97 2.14
N PHE A 404 -11.64 6.41 0.94
CA PHE A 404 -11.86 4.98 0.68
C PHE A 404 -10.85 4.05 1.36
N TYR A 405 -9.55 4.36 1.35
CA TYR A 405 -8.52 3.45 1.91
C TYR A 405 -8.07 3.79 3.33
N PHE A 406 -8.10 5.07 3.71
CA PHE A 406 -7.56 5.52 5.00
C PHE A 406 -8.63 6.02 5.94
N HIS A 407 -9.88 6.18 5.47
CA HIS A 407 -11.03 6.60 6.30
C HIS A 407 -10.76 7.88 7.09
N GLN A 408 -9.94 8.76 6.53
CA GLN A 408 -9.49 9.98 7.19
C GLN A 408 -9.29 11.11 6.19
N PHE A 409 -9.50 12.32 6.67
CA PHE A 409 -9.21 13.56 5.95
C PHE A 409 -8.51 14.55 6.89
N PRO A 410 -7.24 14.90 6.63
CA PRO A 410 -6.53 15.93 7.39
C PRO A 410 -6.98 17.32 6.91
N GLY A 411 -7.75 18.05 7.70
CA GLY A 411 -8.29 19.36 7.35
C GLY A 411 -7.22 20.45 7.21
N LEU A 412 -6.13 20.37 7.98
CA LEU A 412 -5.02 21.34 7.95
C LEU A 412 -3.94 21.01 6.91
N PHE A 413 -4.20 20.12 5.94
CA PHE A 413 -3.24 19.74 4.90
C PHE A 413 -2.63 20.95 4.17
N PHE A 414 -3.42 22.01 3.95
CA PHE A 414 -2.95 23.20 3.25
C PHE A 414 -2.00 24.03 4.11
N VAL A 415 -2.22 24.11 5.42
CA VAL A 415 -1.29 24.77 6.36
C VAL A 415 0.02 24.01 6.41
N ALA A 416 -0.06 22.68 6.53
CA ALA A 416 1.10 21.81 6.51
C ALA A 416 1.92 22.00 5.22
N ASN A 417 1.27 21.93 4.06
CA ASN A 417 1.95 22.13 2.77
C ASN A 417 2.56 23.54 2.65
N LEU A 418 1.86 24.57 3.13
CA LEU A 418 2.34 25.94 3.05
C LEU A 418 3.59 26.18 3.89
N LEU A 419 3.63 25.62 5.09
CA LEU A 419 4.73 25.79 6.01
C LEU A 419 5.89 24.84 5.70
N ILE A 420 5.61 23.59 5.32
CA ILE A 420 6.64 22.54 5.19
C ILE A 420 7.32 22.55 3.82
N ILE A 421 6.60 22.78 2.71
CA ILE A 421 7.16 22.71 1.35
C ILE A 421 8.38 23.64 1.16
N PRO A 422 8.39 24.89 1.66
CA PRO A 422 9.56 25.76 1.58
C PRO A 422 10.82 25.14 2.21
N PHE A 423 10.67 24.45 3.35
CA PHE A 423 11.79 23.75 3.98
C PHE A 423 12.29 22.59 3.13
N LEU A 424 11.41 21.87 2.43
CA LEU A 424 11.79 20.67 1.68
C LEU A 424 12.84 20.97 0.60
N GLY A 425 12.72 22.08 -0.12
CA GLY A 425 13.71 22.49 -1.12
C GLY A 425 15.09 22.75 -0.51
N ILE A 426 15.12 23.47 0.62
CA ILE A 426 16.35 23.77 1.38
C ILE A 426 16.94 22.48 1.97
N ILE A 427 16.11 21.65 2.59
CA ILE A 427 16.51 20.40 3.24
C ILE A 427 17.12 19.42 2.23
N LEU A 428 16.53 19.30 1.03
CA LEU A 428 17.06 18.45 -0.03
C LEU A 428 18.38 19.00 -0.59
N GLY A 429 18.44 20.31 -0.88
CA GLY A 429 19.65 20.94 -1.41
C GLY A 429 20.83 20.83 -0.45
N ILE A 430 20.65 21.26 0.80
CA ILE A 430 21.67 21.17 1.85
C ILE A 430 21.96 19.70 2.21
N GLY A 431 20.95 18.84 2.21
CA GLY A 431 21.11 17.42 2.52
C GLY A 431 22.07 16.70 1.56
N ILE A 432 22.03 17.02 0.27
CA ILE A 432 23.01 16.50 -0.71
C ILE A 432 24.42 16.95 -0.35
N VAL A 433 24.61 18.22 0.01
CA VAL A 433 25.91 18.77 0.44
C VAL A 433 26.40 18.07 1.71
N ILE A 434 25.52 17.85 2.68
CA ILE A 434 25.84 17.13 3.93
C ILE A 434 26.28 15.70 3.66
N ILE A 435 25.59 14.97 2.77
CA ILE A 435 26.01 13.63 2.39
C ILE A 435 27.42 13.65 1.78
N ILE A 436 27.69 14.57 0.86
CA ILE A 436 29.00 14.67 0.21
C ILE A 436 30.09 14.96 1.25
N LEU A 437 29.90 15.97 2.10
CA LEU A 437 30.88 16.37 3.12
C LEU A 437 31.08 15.31 4.21
N SER A 438 30.02 14.59 4.58
CA SER A 438 30.08 13.51 5.56
C SER A 438 30.85 12.32 4.97
N LEU A 439 30.63 11.97 3.69
CA LEU A 439 31.39 10.92 3.01
C LEU A 439 32.89 11.25 2.87
N THR A 440 33.25 12.52 2.74
CA THR A 440 34.65 12.98 2.69
C THR A 440 35.26 13.22 4.07
N ASN A 441 34.51 13.00 5.17
CA ASN A 441 34.90 13.32 6.55
C ASN A 441 35.29 14.79 6.75
N THR A 442 34.73 15.71 5.97
CA THR A 442 35.02 17.16 6.03
C THR A 442 33.82 17.99 6.46
N LEU A 443 32.74 17.37 6.95
CA LEU A 443 31.54 18.08 7.40
C LEU A 443 31.82 18.88 8.67
N PRO A 444 31.77 20.23 8.62
CA PRO A 444 31.94 21.07 9.81
C PRO A 444 30.74 20.91 10.76
N ALA A 445 31.01 20.86 12.06
CA ALA A 445 29.97 20.69 13.09
C ALA A 445 28.86 21.75 12.97
N PHE A 446 29.21 23.02 12.75
CA PHE A 446 28.22 24.09 12.64
C PHE A 446 27.22 23.90 11.48
N ILE A 447 27.64 23.28 10.37
CA ILE A 447 26.75 22.99 9.23
C ILE A 447 25.78 21.86 9.60
N ALA A 448 26.29 20.82 10.27
CA ALA A 448 25.46 19.73 10.78
C ALA A 448 24.43 20.23 11.80
N ASP A 449 24.85 21.08 12.74
CA ASP A 449 23.98 21.65 13.78
C ASP A 449 22.92 22.60 13.18
N ALA A 450 23.30 23.43 12.21
CA ALA A 450 22.36 24.28 11.49
C ALA A 450 21.29 23.45 10.76
N TYR A 451 21.70 22.38 10.09
CA TYR A 451 20.77 21.47 9.42
C TYR A 451 19.87 20.72 10.40
N ASN A 452 20.42 20.25 11.51
CA ASN A 452 19.68 19.63 12.60
C ASN A 452 18.63 20.59 13.18
N THR A 453 18.95 21.88 13.29
CA THR A 453 18.03 22.92 13.77
C THR A 453 16.88 23.15 12.78
N ILE A 454 17.17 23.23 11.48
CA ILE A 454 16.15 23.36 10.42
C ILE A 454 15.16 22.18 10.47
N LEU A 455 15.67 20.95 10.58
CA LEU A 455 14.84 19.75 10.68
C LEU A 455 14.00 19.74 11.96
N SER A 456 14.59 20.12 13.10
CA SER A 456 13.87 20.22 14.38
C SER A 456 12.72 21.22 14.31
N TYR A 457 12.92 22.36 13.64
CA TYR A 457 11.88 23.35 13.44
C TYR A 457 10.76 22.81 12.55
N MET A 458 11.10 22.16 11.43
CA MET A 458 10.13 21.50 10.56
C MET A 458 9.31 20.44 11.32
N ASN A 459 9.96 19.55 12.09
CA ASN A 459 9.29 18.52 12.88
C ASN A 459 8.40 19.11 13.97
N SER A 460 8.80 20.25 14.56
CA SER A 460 7.98 20.96 15.55
C SER A 460 6.72 21.58 14.93
N ILE A 461 6.80 22.11 13.71
CA ILE A 461 5.61 22.55 12.95
C ILE A 461 4.67 21.37 12.69
N VAL A 462 5.20 20.22 12.24
CA VAL A 462 4.38 19.03 11.98
C VAL A 462 3.67 18.57 13.26
N ARG A 463 4.39 18.47 14.38
CA ARG A 463 3.80 18.13 15.68
C ARG A 463 2.72 19.12 16.10
N TRP A 464 2.98 20.42 15.96
CA TRP A 464 2.01 21.47 16.31
C TRP A 464 0.70 21.35 15.51
N ILE A 465 0.79 21.03 14.21
CA ILE A 465 -0.39 20.80 13.35
C ILE A 465 -1.12 19.52 13.77
N ALA A 466 -0.38 18.43 14.03
CA ALA A 466 -0.95 17.13 14.39
C ALA A 466 -1.76 17.17 15.69
N HIS A 467 -1.33 17.98 16.67
CA HIS A 467 -2.04 18.14 17.94
C HIS A 467 -3.39 18.86 17.80
N GLN A 468 -3.72 19.43 16.64
CA GLN A 468 -5.02 20.04 16.36
C GLN A 468 -6.04 18.98 15.95
N GLU A 469 -6.36 18.07 16.88
CA GLU A 469 -7.19 16.88 16.64
C GLU A 469 -8.57 17.21 16.04
N THR A 470 -9.11 18.39 16.36
CA THR A 470 -10.40 18.88 15.84
C THR A 470 -10.45 18.99 14.31
N PHE A 471 -9.31 19.18 13.67
CA PHE A 471 -9.21 19.27 12.21
C PHE A 471 -8.77 17.95 11.55
N VAL A 472 -8.61 16.87 12.31
CA VAL A 472 -8.28 15.55 11.79
C VAL A 472 -9.56 14.70 11.80
N PHE A 473 -10.27 14.72 10.68
CA PHE A 473 -11.51 13.95 10.54
C PHE A 473 -11.16 12.47 10.34
N LYS A 474 -11.33 11.66 11.38
CA LYS A 474 -11.06 10.21 11.40
C LYS A 474 -12.37 9.42 11.38
N GLY A 475 -12.29 8.16 10.97
CA GLY A 475 -13.40 7.21 11.06
C GLY A 475 -14.49 7.37 9.99
N ILE A 476 -14.14 7.95 8.83
CA ILE A 476 -15.11 8.17 7.75
C ILE A 476 -15.31 6.87 6.97
N SER A 477 -16.45 6.22 7.18
CA SER A 477 -16.88 5.04 6.41
C SER A 477 -17.15 5.41 4.96
N PHE A 478 -16.46 4.76 4.02
CA PHE A 478 -16.50 5.16 2.62
C PHE A 478 -16.35 3.97 1.68
N ASP A 479 -17.38 3.64 0.92
CA ASP A 479 -17.38 2.46 0.05
C ASP A 479 -17.06 2.77 -1.42
N THR A 480 -17.10 1.72 -2.26
CA THR A 480 -16.77 1.82 -3.68
C THR A 480 -17.75 2.68 -4.47
N VAL A 481 -19.03 2.69 -4.10
CA VAL A 481 -20.05 3.49 -4.80
C VAL A 481 -19.90 4.96 -4.44
N GLN A 482 -19.68 5.28 -3.15
CA GLN A 482 -19.37 6.63 -2.69
C GLN A 482 -18.09 7.16 -3.35
N LEU A 483 -17.07 6.32 -3.54
CA LEU A 483 -15.85 6.64 -4.29
C LEU A 483 -16.13 7.07 -5.73
N LEU A 484 -16.90 6.28 -6.46
CA LEU A 484 -17.25 6.58 -7.86
C LEU A 484 -18.10 7.84 -7.97
N LEU A 485 -19.08 8.00 -7.08
CA LEU A 485 -19.93 9.20 -7.02
C LEU A 485 -19.11 10.46 -6.70
N LEU A 486 -18.19 10.41 -5.74
CA LEU A 486 -17.37 11.55 -5.37
C LEU A 486 -16.37 11.93 -6.48
N TYR A 487 -15.81 10.96 -7.20
CA TYR A 487 -15.01 11.25 -8.40
C TYR A 487 -15.85 11.88 -9.52
N SER A 488 -17.06 11.38 -9.75
CA SER A 488 -18.00 11.97 -10.71
C SER A 488 -18.32 13.41 -10.35
N LEU A 489 -18.61 13.69 -9.07
CA LEU A 489 -18.84 15.04 -8.56
C LEU A 489 -17.63 15.96 -8.74
N THR A 490 -16.43 15.46 -8.45
CA THR A 490 -15.17 16.21 -8.65
C THR A 490 -14.94 16.53 -10.13
N PHE A 491 -15.30 15.63 -11.04
CA PHE A 491 -15.22 15.88 -12.48
C PHE A 491 -16.28 16.90 -12.94
N LEU A 492 -17.52 16.76 -12.47
CA LEU A 492 -18.64 17.64 -12.81
C LEU A 492 -18.43 19.06 -12.29
N ILE A 493 -17.95 19.24 -11.06
CA ILE A 493 -17.71 20.57 -10.48
C ILE A 493 -16.63 21.32 -11.28
N VAL A 494 -15.54 20.64 -11.66
CA VAL A 494 -14.47 21.25 -12.48
C VAL A 494 -14.99 21.64 -13.86
N ILE A 495 -15.84 20.82 -14.49
CA ILE A 495 -16.46 21.16 -15.79
C ILE A 495 -17.47 22.30 -15.63
N ALA A 496 -18.26 22.33 -14.56
CA ALA A 496 -19.23 23.38 -14.30
C ALA A 496 -18.52 24.74 -14.21
N PHE A 497 -17.43 24.82 -13.44
CA PHE A 497 -16.60 26.04 -13.36
C PHE A 497 -15.92 26.40 -14.68
N SER A 498 -15.48 25.40 -15.46
CA SER A 498 -14.78 25.64 -16.73
C SER A 498 -15.67 26.04 -17.90
N SER A 499 -16.90 25.51 -17.97
CA SER A 499 -17.79 25.64 -19.14
C SER A 499 -19.04 26.47 -18.89
N LYS A 500 -19.37 26.77 -17.61
CA LYS A 500 -20.57 27.50 -17.18
C LYS A 500 -21.88 26.98 -17.78
N ARG A 501 -21.96 25.69 -18.11
CA ARG A 501 -23.16 25.06 -18.71
C ARG A 501 -24.15 24.65 -17.62
N HIS A 502 -25.37 25.19 -17.65
CA HIS A 502 -26.43 24.86 -16.67
C HIS A 502 -26.68 23.36 -16.53
N LYS A 503 -26.67 22.59 -17.63
CA LYS A 503 -26.86 21.13 -17.60
C LYS A 503 -25.84 20.39 -16.74
N VAL A 504 -24.59 20.87 -16.70
CA VAL A 504 -23.53 20.26 -15.89
C VAL A 504 -23.74 20.59 -14.41
N THR A 505 -24.15 21.82 -14.11
CA THR A 505 -24.52 22.23 -12.74
C THR A 505 -25.70 21.41 -12.22
N VAL A 506 -26.74 21.21 -13.04
CA VAL A 506 -27.89 20.35 -12.68
C VAL A 506 -27.42 18.91 -12.45
N ALA A 507 -26.58 18.35 -13.33
CA ALA A 507 -26.02 17.01 -13.14
C ALA A 507 -25.18 16.90 -11.84
N PHE A 508 -24.42 17.94 -11.49
CA PHE A 508 -23.68 18.01 -10.22
C PHE A 508 -24.62 17.99 -9.01
N LEU A 509 -25.70 18.79 -9.02
CA LEU A 509 -26.67 18.82 -7.93
C LEU A 509 -27.42 17.48 -7.79
N ILE A 510 -27.81 16.85 -8.91
CA ILE A 510 -28.40 15.50 -8.91
C ILE A 510 -27.41 14.48 -8.33
N GLY A 511 -26.15 14.52 -8.74
CA GLY A 511 -25.11 13.64 -8.20
C GLY A 511 -24.89 13.84 -6.70
N LEU A 512 -25.03 15.07 -6.20
CA LEU A 512 -24.88 15.40 -4.79
C LEU A 512 -26.04 14.83 -3.97
N ILE A 513 -27.26 14.97 -4.47
CA ILE A 513 -28.44 14.31 -3.89
C ILE A 513 -28.26 12.79 -3.91
N ALA A 514 -27.80 12.21 -5.02
CA ALA A 514 -27.55 10.76 -5.11
C ALA A 514 -26.53 10.27 -4.08
N LEU A 515 -25.43 11.01 -3.87
CA LEU A 515 -24.43 10.68 -2.85
C LEU A 515 -25.02 10.76 -1.43
N GLN A 516 -25.82 11.79 -1.14
CA GLN A 516 -26.48 11.96 0.17
C GLN A 516 -27.51 10.84 0.41
N SER A 517 -28.38 10.58 -0.56
CA SER A 517 -29.38 9.50 -0.47
C SER A 517 -28.75 8.13 -0.29
N TYR A 518 -27.65 7.85 -1.01
CA TYR A 518 -26.93 6.59 -0.86
C TYR A 518 -26.25 6.47 0.51
N THR A 519 -25.66 7.56 1.00
CA THR A 519 -25.06 7.59 2.35
C THR A 519 -26.12 7.39 3.43
N PHE A 520 -27.30 8.00 3.27
CA PHE A 520 -28.44 7.80 4.16
C PHE A 520 -28.95 6.36 4.12
N PHE A 521 -29.09 5.76 2.93
CA PHE A 521 -29.47 4.37 2.76
C PHE A 521 -28.51 3.42 3.50
N LEU A 522 -27.20 3.66 3.42
CA LEU A 522 -26.21 2.84 4.13
C LEU A 522 -26.27 3.01 5.64
N LYS A 523 -26.51 4.23 6.13
CA LYS A 523 -26.75 4.46 7.57
C LYS A 523 -28.01 3.74 8.05
N TYR A 524 -29.10 3.82 7.28
CA TYR A 524 -30.33 3.10 7.58
C TYR A 524 -30.13 1.58 7.59
N LYS A 525 -29.40 1.04 6.60
CA LYS A 525 -29.04 -0.38 6.57
C LYS A 525 -28.20 -0.78 7.79
N ALA A 526 -27.22 0.04 8.18
CA ALA A 526 -26.41 -0.23 9.36
C ALA A 526 -27.25 -0.23 10.65
N SER A 527 -28.23 0.69 10.78
CA SER A 527 -29.09 0.76 11.96
C SER A 527 -30.06 -0.41 12.13
N THR A 528 -30.39 -1.14 11.05
CA THR A 528 -31.31 -2.29 11.11
C THR A 528 -30.61 -3.65 11.23
N THR A 529 -29.28 -3.68 11.11
CA THR A 529 -28.53 -4.92 11.23
C THR A 529 -28.26 -5.29 12.68
N HIS A 530 -28.58 -6.53 13.03
CA HIS A 530 -28.15 -7.18 14.26
C HIS A 530 -27.22 -8.33 13.89
N GLU A 531 -26.02 -8.33 14.45
CA GLU A 531 -25.02 -9.38 14.23
C GLU A 531 -24.22 -9.66 15.48
N SER A 532 -24.17 -10.92 15.89
CA SER A 532 -23.29 -11.39 16.96
C SER A 532 -22.22 -12.34 16.41
N MET A 533 -20.99 -12.22 16.87
CA MET A 533 -19.89 -13.10 16.44
C MET A 533 -18.83 -13.32 17.51
N VAL A 534 -18.17 -14.48 17.48
CA VAL A 534 -16.97 -14.76 18.27
C VAL A 534 -15.74 -14.40 17.44
N LEU A 535 -14.92 -13.49 17.95
CA LEU A 535 -13.71 -13.02 17.27
C LEU A 535 -12.52 -13.96 17.50
N HIS A 536 -11.60 -13.99 16.55
CA HIS A 536 -10.30 -14.61 16.71
C HIS A 536 -9.26 -13.59 17.20
N GLN A 537 -8.72 -13.77 18.40
CA GLN A 537 -7.55 -13.02 18.86
C GLN A 537 -6.64 -13.94 19.68
N SER A 538 -5.34 -13.91 19.39
CA SER A 538 -4.37 -14.74 20.11
C SER A 538 -4.33 -14.35 21.59
N ARG A 539 -4.52 -15.32 22.49
CA ARG A 539 -4.49 -15.14 23.96
C ARG A 539 -5.61 -14.23 24.53
N ALA A 540 -6.65 -13.93 23.77
CA ALA A 540 -7.77 -13.12 24.25
C ALA A 540 -9.11 -13.64 23.70
N THR A 541 -10.14 -13.57 24.52
CA THR A 541 -11.52 -13.93 24.18
C THR A 541 -12.32 -12.68 23.93
N GLY A 542 -13.06 -12.63 22.83
CA GLY A 542 -13.94 -11.52 22.52
C GLY A 542 -15.18 -11.99 21.77
N ILE A 543 -16.36 -11.68 22.33
CA ILE A 543 -17.63 -11.80 21.62
C ILE A 543 -18.06 -10.38 21.25
N LEU A 544 -18.45 -10.21 20.00
CA LEU A 544 -18.90 -8.95 19.45
C LEU A 544 -20.40 -9.02 19.23
N GLU A 545 -21.13 -8.05 19.76
CA GLU A 545 -22.57 -7.88 19.53
C GLU A 545 -22.81 -6.52 18.91
N LYS A 546 -23.32 -6.53 17.68
CA LYS A 546 -23.73 -5.33 16.94
C LYS A 546 -25.25 -5.23 16.98
N THR A 547 -25.74 -4.12 17.48
CA THR A 547 -27.17 -3.75 17.51
C THR A 547 -27.32 -2.39 16.83
N GLY A 548 -27.65 -2.40 15.54
CA GLY A 548 -27.70 -1.19 14.72
C GLY A 548 -26.33 -0.51 14.61
N THR A 549 -26.23 0.75 15.06
CA THR A 549 -24.98 1.53 15.10
C THR A 549 -24.24 1.45 16.44
N SER A 550 -24.71 0.61 17.36
CA SER A 550 -24.05 0.33 18.62
C SER A 550 -23.29 -0.99 18.59
N LEU A 551 -22.10 -1.00 19.16
CA LEU A 551 -21.21 -2.14 19.20
C LEU A 551 -20.76 -2.44 20.63
N HIS A 552 -21.06 -3.65 21.10
CA HIS A 552 -20.66 -4.14 22.40
C HIS A 552 -19.57 -5.19 22.24
N LEU A 553 -18.41 -4.96 22.86
CA LEU A 553 -17.36 -5.96 23.00
C LEU A 553 -17.45 -6.61 24.37
N LEU A 554 -17.77 -7.89 24.40
CA LEU A 554 -17.76 -8.73 25.59
C LEU A 554 -16.39 -9.41 25.67
N SER A 555 -15.51 -8.92 26.54
CA SER A 555 -14.12 -9.37 26.61
C SER A 555 -13.53 -9.28 28.02
N THR A 556 -12.56 -10.16 28.30
CA THR A 556 -11.71 -10.07 29.50
C THR A 556 -10.49 -9.19 29.28
N ASN A 557 -10.11 -8.93 28.03
CA ASN A 557 -8.97 -8.11 27.65
C ASN A 557 -9.29 -7.30 26.38
N ALA A 558 -9.89 -6.11 26.56
CA ALA A 558 -10.35 -5.28 25.46
C ALA A 558 -9.22 -4.66 24.62
N THR A 559 -8.07 -4.33 25.23
CA THR A 559 -6.94 -3.71 24.52
C THR A 559 -6.38 -4.59 23.42
N ALA A 560 -6.48 -5.92 23.58
CA ALA A 560 -6.09 -6.88 22.56
C ALA A 560 -6.88 -6.72 21.24
N PHE A 561 -8.06 -6.09 21.26
CA PHE A 561 -8.96 -5.97 20.12
C PHE A 561 -8.97 -4.58 19.46
N GLU A 562 -8.32 -3.56 20.03
CA GLU A 562 -8.39 -2.16 19.53
C GLU A 562 -8.13 -2.05 18.02
N TYR A 563 -7.05 -2.66 17.53
CA TYR A 563 -6.69 -2.60 16.10
C TYR A 563 -7.72 -3.32 15.21
N THR A 564 -8.22 -4.48 15.66
CA THR A 564 -9.21 -5.26 14.92
C THR A 564 -10.55 -4.54 14.86
N LEU A 565 -10.97 -3.93 15.97
CA LEU A 565 -12.25 -3.26 16.10
C LEU A 565 -12.29 -1.91 15.42
N LYS A 566 -11.16 -1.19 15.34
CA LYS A 566 -11.11 0.10 14.65
C LYS A 566 -11.60 0.02 13.21
N ASN A 567 -11.12 -0.96 12.43
CA ASN A 567 -11.58 -1.13 11.04
C ASN A 567 -13.03 -1.60 10.98
N TYR A 568 -13.45 -2.48 11.89
CA TYR A 568 -14.83 -2.96 11.95
C TYR A 568 -15.82 -1.82 12.24
N GLN A 569 -15.51 -0.97 13.24
CA GLN A 569 -16.31 0.21 13.60
C GLN A 569 -16.49 1.15 12.41
N ILE A 570 -15.42 1.37 11.65
CA ILE A 570 -15.45 2.24 10.47
C ILE A 570 -16.29 1.61 9.37
N GLU A 571 -16.03 0.38 8.94
CA GLU A 571 -16.75 -0.23 7.81
C GLU A 571 -18.26 -0.42 8.12
N GLU A 572 -18.59 -0.78 9.36
CA GLU A 572 -19.97 -1.01 9.80
C GLU A 572 -20.69 0.25 10.28
N ARG A 573 -20.07 1.44 10.18
CA ARG A 573 -20.65 2.75 10.54
C ARG A 573 -21.13 2.80 11.99
N ILE A 574 -20.31 2.30 12.91
CA ILE A 574 -20.59 2.28 14.34
C ILE A 574 -20.39 3.69 14.93
N GLU A 575 -21.37 4.15 15.69
CA GLU A 575 -21.35 5.45 16.36
C GLU A 575 -21.06 5.33 17.85
N THR A 576 -21.53 4.26 18.48
CA THR A 576 -21.33 4.01 19.92
C THR A 576 -20.62 2.68 20.13
N PHE A 577 -19.62 2.70 21.01
CA PHE A 577 -18.83 1.53 21.35
C PHE A 577 -18.78 1.38 22.87
N ALA A 578 -19.17 0.20 23.35
CA ALA A 578 -19.14 -0.17 24.75
C ALA A 578 -18.30 -1.44 24.94
N ILE A 579 -17.64 -1.52 26.09
CA ILE A 579 -16.89 -2.69 26.51
C ILE A 579 -17.58 -3.23 27.76
N ASP A 580 -17.93 -4.51 27.71
CA ASP A 580 -18.59 -5.22 28.79
C ASP A 580 -17.76 -6.43 29.21
N THR A 581 -17.85 -6.81 30.48
CA THR A 581 -17.14 -7.98 31.01
C THR A 581 -17.77 -9.27 30.51
N LEU A 582 -16.92 -10.25 30.20
CA LEU A 582 -17.36 -11.58 29.81
C LEU A 582 -18.14 -12.27 30.96
N ARG A 583 -19.29 -12.88 30.63
CA ARG A 583 -20.16 -13.66 31.52
C ARG A 583 -20.12 -15.13 31.12
N ASN A 584 -20.53 -16.01 32.02
CA ASN A 584 -20.45 -17.46 31.81
C ASN A 584 -21.47 -17.99 30.77
N SER A 585 -22.52 -17.23 30.46
CA SER A 585 -23.53 -17.63 29.48
C SER A 585 -24.24 -16.44 28.85
N TYR A 586 -24.66 -16.60 27.60
CA TYR A 586 -25.40 -15.59 26.84
C TYR A 586 -26.56 -16.21 26.05
N LEU A 587 -27.58 -15.40 25.80
CA LEU A 587 -28.63 -15.69 24.82
C LEU A 587 -28.51 -14.66 23.69
N LEU A 588 -27.79 -15.03 22.62
CA LEU A 588 -27.54 -14.14 21.47
C LEU A 588 -28.21 -14.74 20.24
N GLU A 589 -29.01 -13.94 19.54
CA GLU A 589 -29.72 -14.34 18.31
C GLU A 589 -30.49 -15.68 18.45
N GLY A 590 -31.11 -15.91 19.61
CA GLY A 590 -31.85 -17.14 19.91
C GLY A 590 -30.97 -18.36 20.24
N LYS A 591 -29.63 -18.27 20.14
CA LYS A 591 -28.70 -19.32 20.55
C LYS A 591 -28.23 -19.10 21.99
N ARG A 592 -28.33 -20.17 22.80
CA ARG A 592 -27.72 -20.20 24.14
C ARG A 592 -26.25 -20.59 24.02
N ILE A 593 -25.37 -19.67 24.40
CA ILE A 593 -23.93 -19.88 24.41
C ILE A 593 -23.49 -20.03 25.85
N ALA A 594 -22.80 -21.13 26.15
CA ALA A 594 -22.15 -21.34 27.43
C ALA A 594 -20.63 -21.23 27.24
N ILE A 595 -19.97 -20.46 28.10
CA ILE A 595 -18.52 -20.26 28.07
C ILE A 595 -17.90 -21.15 29.13
N ILE A 596 -16.92 -21.95 28.73
CA ILE A 596 -16.10 -22.75 29.64
C ILE A 596 -14.67 -22.21 29.56
N ASP A 597 -14.28 -21.53 30.62
CA ASP A 597 -12.96 -20.94 30.78
C ASP A 597 -11.99 -21.91 31.47
N SER A 598 -10.81 -21.42 31.85
CA SER A 598 -9.77 -22.21 32.53
C SER A 598 -10.23 -22.89 33.83
N LEU A 599 -11.32 -22.45 34.48
CA LEU A 599 -11.88 -23.10 35.66
C LEU A 599 -12.60 -24.41 35.34
N GLY A 600 -12.96 -24.64 34.07
CA GLY A 600 -13.55 -25.90 33.61
C GLY A 600 -14.95 -26.19 34.15
N ILE A 601 -15.69 -25.17 34.57
CA ILE A 601 -17.04 -25.32 35.13
C ILE A 601 -18.05 -25.68 34.03
N TYR A 602 -18.83 -26.74 34.26
CA TYR A 602 -19.79 -27.24 33.28
C TYR A 602 -21.08 -26.42 33.34
N PRO A 603 -21.66 -26.02 32.19
CA PRO A 603 -22.94 -25.32 32.18
C PRO A 603 -24.08 -26.22 32.66
N SER A 604 -25.05 -25.60 33.34
CA SER A 604 -26.20 -26.28 33.93
C SER A 604 -27.28 -26.67 32.91
N HIS A 605 -27.21 -26.13 31.69
CA HIS A 605 -28.23 -26.33 30.65
C HIS A 605 -27.74 -27.27 29.54
N LYS A 606 -28.59 -28.24 29.15
CA LYS A 606 -28.34 -29.13 28.02
C LYS A 606 -28.57 -28.42 26.67
N HIS A 607 -27.93 -28.92 25.61
CA HIS A 607 -28.07 -28.44 24.23
C HIS A 607 -27.65 -26.97 23.98
N SER A 608 -26.71 -26.44 24.76
CA SER A 608 -26.08 -25.14 24.46
C SER A 608 -24.97 -25.26 23.41
N THR A 609 -24.72 -24.19 22.67
CA THR A 609 -23.44 -24.01 21.97
C THR A 609 -22.36 -23.74 23.00
N ILE A 610 -21.26 -24.47 22.96
CA ILE A 610 -20.18 -24.33 23.96
C ILE A 610 -19.02 -23.57 23.34
N LEU A 611 -18.59 -22.50 24.01
CA LEU A 611 -17.38 -21.74 23.69
C LEU A 611 -16.28 -22.10 24.70
N LEU A 612 -15.20 -22.71 24.23
CA LEU A 612 -14.03 -23.01 25.05
C LEU A 612 -13.03 -21.85 24.98
N THR A 613 -12.56 -21.39 26.14
CA THR A 613 -11.66 -20.25 26.27
C THR A 613 -10.58 -20.52 27.32
N GLN A 614 -9.38 -19.96 27.17
CA GLN A 614 -8.26 -20.07 28.11
C GLN A 614 -7.79 -21.51 28.40
N SER A 615 -7.98 -22.42 27.44
CA SER A 615 -7.53 -23.82 27.52
C SER A 615 -8.05 -24.59 28.75
N PRO A 616 -9.37 -24.76 28.94
CA PRO A 616 -9.92 -25.53 30.04
C PRO A 616 -9.32 -26.93 30.13
N ASN A 617 -8.96 -27.33 31.33
CA ASN A 617 -8.62 -28.72 31.59
C ASN A 617 -9.89 -29.55 31.79
N LEU A 618 -10.48 -30.04 30.70
CA LEU A 618 -11.72 -30.82 30.73
C LEU A 618 -11.64 -32.15 29.96
N ASN A 619 -12.43 -33.12 30.42
CA ASN A 619 -12.70 -34.34 29.65
C ASN A 619 -13.85 -34.07 28.68
N LEU A 620 -13.50 -33.90 27.40
CA LEU A 620 -14.47 -33.51 26.38
C LEU A 620 -15.52 -34.59 26.09
N GLU A 621 -15.17 -35.88 26.23
CA GLU A 621 -16.16 -36.96 26.03
C GLU A 621 -17.26 -36.89 27.09
N ARG A 622 -16.88 -36.69 28.37
CA ARG A 622 -17.84 -36.51 29.46
C ARG A 622 -18.71 -35.26 29.28
N LEU A 623 -18.13 -34.16 28.79
CA LEU A 623 -18.88 -32.94 28.48
C LEU A 623 -19.95 -33.21 27.41
N ILE A 624 -19.57 -33.91 26.33
CA ILE A 624 -20.47 -34.25 25.22
C ILE A 624 -21.61 -35.14 25.72
N ASP A 625 -21.29 -36.17 26.51
CA ASP A 625 -22.28 -37.14 27.00
C ASP A 625 -23.28 -36.51 28.00
N SER A 626 -22.82 -35.55 28.82
CA SER A 626 -23.66 -34.91 29.86
C SER A 626 -24.50 -33.74 29.36
N ILE A 627 -23.90 -32.87 28.54
CA ILE A 627 -24.52 -31.59 28.11
C ILE A 627 -25.16 -31.70 26.73
N GLN A 628 -24.71 -32.67 25.92
CA GLN A 628 -25.17 -32.88 24.54
C GLN A 628 -25.16 -31.56 23.73
N PRO A 629 -24.00 -30.90 23.61
CA PRO A 629 -23.89 -29.60 22.93
C PRO A 629 -24.31 -29.71 21.46
N LEU A 630 -24.87 -28.63 20.93
CA LEU A 630 -25.24 -28.53 19.51
C LEU A 630 -24.00 -28.34 18.63
N GLU A 631 -23.07 -27.53 19.10
CA GLU A 631 -21.80 -27.21 18.43
C GLU A 631 -20.78 -26.75 19.47
N LEU A 632 -19.51 -26.93 19.16
CA LEU A 632 -18.40 -26.49 19.99
C LEU A 632 -17.48 -25.52 19.23
N ILE A 633 -17.16 -24.40 19.87
CA ILE A 633 -16.34 -23.33 19.33
C ILE A 633 -15.08 -23.21 20.18
N ALA A 634 -13.91 -23.16 19.54
CA ALA A 634 -12.64 -22.86 20.19
C ALA A 634 -12.13 -21.49 19.73
N ASP A 635 -12.00 -20.56 20.67
CA ASP A 635 -11.50 -19.22 20.39
C ASP A 635 -9.95 -19.17 20.32
N GLY A 636 -9.40 -17.99 20.00
CA GLY A 636 -7.97 -17.77 19.87
C GLY A 636 -7.19 -17.72 21.18
N SER A 637 -7.85 -17.84 22.34
CA SER A 637 -7.18 -17.84 23.64
C SER A 637 -6.63 -19.23 24.02
N ASN A 638 -7.06 -20.29 23.33
CA ASN A 638 -6.67 -21.67 23.62
C ASN A 638 -5.31 -22.07 23.01
N TYR A 639 -4.60 -22.99 23.68
CA TYR A 639 -3.39 -23.60 23.13
C TYR A 639 -3.72 -24.50 21.93
N ARG A 640 -2.86 -24.45 20.90
CA ARG A 640 -3.07 -25.22 19.66
C ARG A 640 -3.14 -26.74 19.89
N SER A 641 -2.39 -27.24 20.87
CA SER A 641 -2.41 -28.66 21.26
C SER A 641 -3.77 -29.09 21.78
N ASP A 642 -4.40 -28.26 22.61
CA ASP A 642 -5.72 -28.54 23.19
C ASP A 642 -6.81 -28.49 22.12
N VAL A 643 -6.78 -27.45 21.28
CA VAL A 643 -7.70 -27.32 20.14
C VAL A 643 -7.61 -28.52 19.20
N ALA A 644 -6.40 -29.00 18.88
CA ALA A 644 -6.21 -30.17 18.04
C ALA A 644 -6.79 -31.45 18.68
N ARG A 645 -6.58 -31.64 19.98
CA ARG A 645 -7.15 -32.76 20.75
C ARG A 645 -8.67 -32.70 20.75
N TRP A 646 -9.27 -31.55 21.05
CA TRP A 646 -10.72 -31.39 21.06
C TRP A 646 -11.35 -31.58 19.69
N LYS A 647 -10.71 -31.08 18.63
CA LYS A 647 -11.12 -31.29 17.23
C LYS A 647 -11.18 -32.79 16.90
N ALA A 648 -10.15 -33.55 17.28
CA ALA A 648 -10.12 -34.99 17.06
C ALA A 648 -11.28 -35.72 17.76
N THR A 649 -11.57 -35.36 19.02
CA THR A 649 -12.72 -35.91 19.76
C THR A 649 -14.06 -35.53 19.12
N CYS A 650 -14.24 -34.28 18.69
CA CYS A 650 -15.47 -33.83 18.03
C CYS A 650 -15.71 -34.57 16.72
N ILE A 651 -14.66 -34.79 15.91
CA ILE A 651 -14.75 -35.59 14.69
C ILE A 651 -15.20 -37.02 15.00
N LYS A 652 -14.60 -37.67 16.02
CA LYS A 652 -14.98 -39.03 16.44
C LYS A 652 -16.45 -39.12 16.89
N ARG A 653 -16.95 -38.09 17.58
CA ARG A 653 -18.33 -38.01 18.09
C ARG A 653 -19.32 -37.36 17.10
N LYS A 654 -18.89 -37.02 15.88
CA LYS A 654 -19.69 -36.32 14.85
C LYS A 654 -20.31 -34.99 15.33
N LEU A 655 -19.63 -34.30 16.25
CA LEU A 655 -20.06 -32.99 16.76
C LEU A 655 -19.49 -31.87 15.87
N PRO A 656 -20.29 -30.88 15.44
CA PRO A 656 -19.78 -29.69 14.77
C PRO A 656 -18.75 -28.96 15.63
N PHE A 657 -17.61 -28.62 15.02
CA PHE A 657 -16.50 -27.95 15.69
C PHE A 657 -15.98 -26.79 14.85
N HIS A 658 -15.87 -25.62 15.47
CA HIS A 658 -15.33 -24.41 14.86
C HIS A 658 -14.09 -23.91 15.60
N ASP A 659 -12.92 -24.02 14.96
CA ASP A 659 -11.68 -23.39 15.42
C ASP A 659 -11.53 -22.02 14.76
N THR A 660 -11.60 -20.96 15.56
CA THR A 660 -11.41 -19.59 15.08
C THR A 660 -10.01 -19.33 14.50
N GLY A 661 -8.99 -20.08 14.92
CA GLY A 661 -7.62 -19.96 14.41
C GLY A 661 -7.37 -20.58 13.04
N GLU A 662 -8.31 -21.42 12.57
CA GLU A 662 -8.29 -22.06 11.26
C GLU A 662 -9.38 -21.48 10.34
N LYS A 663 -10.62 -21.37 10.85
CA LYS A 663 -11.81 -20.97 10.09
C LYS A 663 -12.14 -19.48 10.20
N GLY A 664 -11.50 -18.75 11.13
CA GLY A 664 -11.79 -17.33 11.39
C GLY A 664 -12.95 -17.11 12.36
N ALA A 665 -13.41 -15.86 12.46
CA ALA A 665 -14.51 -15.46 13.32
C ALA A 665 -15.77 -16.31 13.07
N TYR A 666 -16.49 -16.63 14.14
CA TYR A 666 -17.72 -17.43 14.07
C TYR A 666 -18.94 -16.52 14.17
N TYR A 667 -19.80 -16.52 13.16
CA TYR A 667 -21.06 -15.78 13.16
C TYR A 667 -22.15 -16.57 13.89
N LEU A 668 -22.82 -15.92 14.84
CA LEU A 668 -23.84 -16.57 15.69
C LEU A 668 -25.20 -16.70 15.01
N LYS A 669 -25.38 -16.13 13.80
CA LYS A 669 -26.61 -16.19 13.01
C LYS A 669 -27.19 -17.61 12.91
N GLN A 670 -28.51 -17.70 12.99
CA GLN A 670 -29.24 -18.89 12.56
C GLN A 670 -28.92 -19.12 11.08
N LYS A 671 -28.47 -20.34 10.73
CA LYS A 671 -28.58 -20.80 9.35
C LYS A 671 -30.08 -21.00 9.14
N ASP A 672 -30.68 -20.13 8.33
CA ASP A 672 -32.02 -20.35 7.77
C ASP A 672 -32.07 -21.69 7.01
#